data_AF-A0A7V3WQH5-F1
#
_entry.id   AF-A0A7V3WQH5-F1
#
_cell.length_a   1.000
_cell.length_b   1.000
_cell.length_c   1.000
_cell.angle_alpha   90.00
_cell.angle_beta   90.00
_cell.angle_gamma   90.00
#
_symmetry.space_group_name_H-M   'P 1'
#
loop_
_entity.id
_entity.type
_entity.pdbx_description
1 polymer ?
#
loop_
_entity_poly.entity_id
_entity_poly.type
_entity_poly.pdbx_seq_one_letter_code
_entity_poly.pdbx_strand_id
1 'polypeptide(L)'
;MEPTTAGSFSQAPGVVEQPPTLERVVTIALFNDTGGCAHVGCRAVSDAHARMLARLGVRVPYRHESGRWVNLWQGDLPNSIRAFHRSTLPEQLSGLDAVVVNGEGTIHHGHGLDLLTILAGAQQMGLRTFLVNAVFQQCELFLDTLRHLDDLTVRDARSSAYLARLGIPHRLVFDSSLEAGFDSQPVHDFADRVVITDWHPARAGDVGNLLEALRASLGPGAVYYPLEDPARAADWRHAVADLQAARLVVTGRHHGVCLAAMAGVPFVALGSNTWKIEGLLEVLPGQLRVCERACDLIAACHQAIERRALFQEIRQFLQAQRPLPTFDPLVGCGISSRLASDPAEGFLAEAGLAEHLAEAVGSRQVLVLEWLSDTSVRISTYPAWTSCWRLLHTARRQPHLPFASAAWETVALTGGLDRLTAAALPGWLREVHRVTRRHLWVSLQALSKRPSAWWIQQWEQAGFHSLKTTDGLGRLGAGGPPLTDGLILEKSQSAAARVGLISRPSSARTICLATNYLLMTPSTRQMWADLAQELERLGCQLILLSTTLPDSPLPCPVYLHPYLMRDFAVAFPALAERGELSASAWELARLRADQSRAPVGYSLDQALRGLTAFRAYATELLQRLQPGFVLLADNTLCQTALLHRLCRETDVPVAIYERGLLPETLMLESYGMQAWSDLRTHWLARQMPALDAARYAAIRDYYLRRKPQKYHQPDFGLGGAALREQLGLTGKQVVAFLGGGYEANGHAAPGSNYERLFFTGFPTTESALMGLWRLIEKQPGTALVFKPHPLDSQPYTVAEIEGVQLVRDVNVHALIEAADVVAAQFTTLQFEAALYDKPVLLLARSAWWGRGAAYEVDSPEALSAQLEAALQRRDWPRHQTNAQAFLTWIMDQFLIGCTPEVPTRAHLGDLAQFIVRNALESRDLPPTLQRWDQTLAWLEAHRGQTQL
;
A
#
# COMPACT_ATOMS: atom_id res chain seq x y z
N MET A 1 -14.40 53.39 76.28
CA MET A 1 -13.47 52.88 77.30
C MET A 1 -13.31 51.39 77.04
N GLU A 2 -12.17 50.96 76.50
CA GLU A 2 -11.64 49.66 76.91
C GLU A 2 -11.17 49.76 78.36
N PRO A 3 -11.21 48.66 79.13
CA PRO A 3 -9.97 47.90 79.32
C PRO A 3 -10.13 46.36 79.49
N THR A 4 -9.26 45.63 78.77
CA THR A 4 -8.35 44.54 79.18
C THR A 4 -8.75 43.39 80.16
N THR A 5 -8.65 42.17 79.61
CA THR A 5 -7.85 40.97 80.01
C THR A 5 -8.28 39.92 81.06
N ALA A 6 -8.07 38.65 80.62
CA ALA A 6 -7.85 37.37 81.31
C ALA A 6 -9.07 36.66 81.94
N GLY A 7 -9.38 35.38 81.69
CA GLY A 7 -8.81 34.29 80.88
C GLY A 7 -9.45 32.95 81.30
N SER A 8 -9.73 32.03 80.38
CA SER A 8 -9.70 30.57 80.62
C SER A 8 -9.79 29.78 79.30
N PHE A 9 -8.81 28.90 79.11
CA PHE A 9 -8.71 27.96 77.99
C PHE A 9 -9.84 26.92 78.00
N SER A 10 -10.51 26.74 76.87
CA SER A 10 -11.17 25.49 76.49
C SER A 10 -10.83 25.18 75.03
N GLN A 11 -10.48 23.92 74.78
CA GLN A 11 -9.94 23.40 73.52
C GLN A 11 -10.94 23.55 72.37
N ALA A 12 -10.48 24.11 71.25
CA ALA A 12 -11.15 24.05 69.95
C ALA A 12 -10.71 22.78 69.20
N PRO A 13 -11.62 22.07 68.51
CA PRO A 13 -11.27 20.94 67.67
C PRO A 13 -10.51 21.41 66.43
N GLY A 14 -9.51 20.62 66.04
CA GLY A 14 -8.53 20.95 65.00
C GLY A 14 -9.13 21.38 63.67
N VAL A 15 -8.52 22.41 63.10
CA VAL A 15 -8.64 22.76 61.69
C VAL A 15 -8.12 21.55 60.89
N VAL A 16 -9.03 20.84 60.25
CA VAL A 16 -8.68 19.89 59.20
C VAL A 16 -8.18 20.72 58.03
N GLU A 17 -6.87 20.75 57.83
CA GLU A 17 -6.28 21.18 56.56
C GLU A 17 -6.91 20.34 55.45
N GLN A 18 -7.67 20.99 54.56
CA GLN A 18 -8.16 20.33 53.35
C GLN A 18 -6.94 19.97 52.48
N PRO A 19 -6.85 18.73 51.96
CA PRO A 19 -5.78 18.35 51.06
C PRO A 19 -5.89 19.19 49.77
N PRO A 20 -4.76 19.51 49.12
CA PRO A 20 -4.78 20.25 47.86
C PRO A 20 -5.61 19.48 46.83
N THR A 21 -6.58 20.13 46.20
CA THR A 21 -7.36 19.56 45.09
C THR A 21 -6.40 19.19 43.96
N LEU A 22 -6.29 17.91 43.65
CA LEU A 22 -5.55 17.38 42.50
C LEU A 22 -6.06 18.06 41.22
N GLU A 23 -5.24 18.88 40.57
CA GLU A 23 -5.54 19.49 39.26
C GLU A 23 -5.79 18.38 38.23
N ARG A 24 -7.00 18.34 37.65
CA ARG A 24 -7.38 17.34 36.65
C ARG A 24 -6.77 17.69 35.30
N VAL A 25 -5.91 16.81 34.78
CA VAL A 25 -5.31 16.94 33.45
C VAL A 25 -6.34 16.58 32.37
N VAL A 26 -6.59 17.48 31.42
CA VAL A 26 -7.49 17.22 30.27
C VAL A 26 -6.83 16.26 29.30
N THR A 27 -7.57 15.25 28.85
CA THR A 27 -7.14 14.20 27.93
C THR A 27 -7.96 14.24 26.65
N ILE A 28 -7.28 14.28 25.49
CA ILE A 28 -7.95 14.35 24.19
C ILE A 28 -7.43 13.31 23.19
N ALA A 29 -8.25 12.98 22.20
CA ALA A 29 -7.79 12.36 20.97
C ALA A 29 -7.68 13.40 19.85
N LEU A 30 -6.54 13.43 19.14
CA LEU A 30 -6.31 14.31 17.99
C LEU A 30 -6.38 13.52 16.67
N PHE A 31 -7.21 13.97 15.74
CA PHE A 31 -7.42 13.36 14.43
C PHE A 31 -6.99 14.28 13.29
N ASN A 32 -6.65 13.66 12.17
CA ASN A 32 -6.09 14.31 10.99
C ASN A 32 -4.76 15.02 11.30
N ASP A 33 -3.89 14.34 12.05
CA ASP A 33 -2.54 14.82 12.29
C ASP A 33 -1.69 14.62 11.02
N THR A 34 -1.16 15.72 10.49
CA THR A 34 -0.45 15.73 9.20
C THR A 34 1.08 15.73 9.35
N GLY A 35 1.59 15.46 10.57
CA GLY A 35 3.02 15.45 10.88
C GLY A 35 3.86 14.39 10.13
N GLY A 36 3.21 13.30 9.70
CA GLY A 36 3.83 12.26 8.87
C GLY A 36 4.00 12.65 7.39
N CYS A 37 3.30 13.68 6.92
CA CYS A 37 3.33 14.08 5.51
C CYS A 37 4.67 14.74 5.14
N ALA A 38 5.19 14.46 3.95
CA ALA A 38 6.37 15.13 3.39
C ALA A 38 6.05 16.56 2.88
N HIS A 39 5.28 17.34 3.63
CA HIS A 39 4.84 18.69 3.28
C HIS A 39 5.22 19.67 4.39
N VAL A 40 5.98 20.73 4.09
CA VAL A 40 6.52 21.73 5.05
C VAL A 40 5.42 22.29 5.96
N GLY A 41 4.36 22.82 5.38
CA GLY A 41 3.27 23.46 6.13
C GLY A 41 2.50 22.52 7.06
N CYS A 42 2.17 21.31 6.61
CA CYS A 42 1.51 20.29 7.43
C CYS A 42 2.38 19.86 8.63
N ARG A 43 3.70 19.71 8.44
CA ARG A 43 4.63 19.48 9.55
C ARG A 43 4.64 20.63 10.55
N ALA A 44 4.62 21.87 10.06
CA ALA A 44 4.52 23.06 10.89
C ALA A 44 3.21 23.10 11.70
N VAL A 45 2.06 22.76 11.10
CA VAL A 45 0.77 22.65 11.81
C VAL A 45 0.85 21.61 12.93
N SER A 46 1.40 20.43 12.65
CA SER A 46 1.51 19.34 13.64
C SER A 46 2.42 19.70 14.83
N ASP A 47 3.56 20.37 14.58
CA ASP A 47 4.46 20.91 15.61
C ASP A 47 3.77 22.03 16.42
N ALA A 48 3.07 22.93 15.74
CA ALA A 48 2.31 24.00 16.37
C ALA A 48 1.21 23.49 17.30
N HIS A 49 0.44 22.49 16.87
CA HIS A 49 -0.59 21.85 17.70
C HIS A 49 0.02 21.21 18.94
N ALA A 50 1.14 20.49 18.80
CA ALA A 50 1.84 19.92 19.95
C ALA A 50 2.28 20.99 20.96
N ARG A 51 2.82 22.12 20.49
CA ARG A 51 3.24 23.24 21.34
C ARG A 51 2.07 23.92 22.04
N MET A 52 1.00 24.25 21.30
CA MET A 52 -0.17 24.90 21.87
C MET A 52 -0.85 24.01 22.93
N LEU A 53 -1.02 22.71 22.65
CA LEU A 53 -1.61 21.77 23.60
C LEU A 53 -0.72 21.56 24.84
N ALA A 54 0.61 21.50 24.66
CA ALA A 54 1.56 21.41 25.76
C ALA A 54 1.51 22.65 26.69
N ARG A 55 1.41 23.87 26.13
CA ARG A 55 1.24 25.11 26.92
C ARG A 55 -0.03 25.09 27.78
N LEU A 56 -1.07 24.39 27.32
CA LEU A 56 -2.32 24.23 28.05
C LEU A 56 -2.31 23.04 29.03
N GLY A 57 -1.21 22.27 29.11
CA GLY A 57 -1.15 21.08 29.96
C GLY A 57 -2.07 19.94 29.51
N VAL A 58 -2.51 19.93 28.24
CA VAL A 58 -3.41 18.91 27.68
C VAL A 58 -2.61 17.65 27.32
N ARG A 59 -3.08 16.49 27.76
CA ARG A 59 -2.53 15.19 27.39
C ARG A 59 -3.24 14.66 26.14
N VAL A 60 -2.48 14.08 25.22
CA VAL A 60 -3.01 13.49 23.98
C VAL A 60 -2.69 11.99 23.94
N PRO A 61 -3.47 11.10 24.59
CA PRO A 61 -3.18 9.67 24.60
C PRO A 61 -3.28 9.02 23.22
N TYR A 62 -4.09 9.59 22.33
CA TYR A 62 -4.33 9.08 20.98
C TYR A 62 -4.13 10.17 19.94
N ARG A 63 -3.23 9.91 18.98
CA ARG A 63 -2.94 10.79 17.85
C ARG A 63 -3.07 9.96 16.56
N HIS A 64 -4.00 10.37 15.69
CA HIS A 64 -4.31 9.65 14.46
C HIS A 64 -3.89 10.46 13.24
N GLU A 65 -3.04 9.85 12.43
CA GLU A 65 -2.53 10.44 11.20
C GLU A 65 -3.64 10.67 10.16
N SER A 66 -3.42 11.66 9.30
CA SER A 66 -4.26 11.94 8.13
C SER A 66 -4.48 10.70 7.27
N GLY A 67 -5.71 10.51 6.79
CA GLY A 67 -6.07 9.41 5.91
C GLY A 67 -6.33 8.07 6.61
N ARG A 68 -6.03 7.93 7.91
CA ARG A 68 -6.18 6.66 8.64
C ARG A 68 -7.63 6.16 8.72
N TRP A 69 -8.58 7.07 8.79
CA TRP A 69 -9.99 6.76 9.08
C TRP A 69 -10.94 7.03 7.91
N VAL A 70 -10.41 7.15 6.68
CA VAL A 70 -11.21 7.45 5.47
C VAL A 70 -12.36 6.48 5.22
N ASN A 71 -12.21 5.23 5.68
CA ASN A 71 -13.24 4.19 5.57
C ASN A 71 -14.43 4.40 6.53
N LEU A 72 -14.42 5.39 7.41
CA LEU A 72 -15.57 5.68 8.27
C LEU A 72 -16.74 6.31 7.51
N TRP A 73 -16.46 7.02 6.42
CA TRP A 73 -17.53 7.53 5.56
C TRP A 73 -18.08 6.40 4.68
N GLN A 74 -19.37 6.11 4.82
CA GLN A 74 -20.07 5.01 4.15
C GLN A 74 -21.06 5.50 3.07
N GLY A 75 -20.93 6.76 2.62
CA GLY A 75 -21.82 7.38 1.64
C GLY A 75 -23.04 8.07 2.25
N ASP A 76 -23.42 7.73 3.48
CA ASP A 76 -24.46 8.41 4.26
C ASP A 76 -24.14 8.46 5.76
N LEU A 77 -24.73 9.43 6.46
CA LEU A 77 -24.49 9.67 7.88
C LEU A 77 -24.89 8.47 8.77
N PRO A 78 -26.08 7.86 8.66
CA PRO A 78 -26.44 6.70 9.47
C PRO A 78 -25.47 5.50 9.38
N ASN A 79 -25.06 5.12 8.17
CA ASN A 79 -24.09 4.05 7.97
C ASN A 79 -22.70 4.44 8.51
N SER A 80 -22.30 5.70 8.33
CA SER A 80 -21.01 6.19 8.81
C SER A 80 -20.93 6.19 10.34
N ILE A 81 -22.02 6.58 11.02
CA ILE A 81 -22.14 6.45 12.48
C ILE A 81 -22.08 4.98 12.93
N ARG A 82 -22.73 4.06 12.21
CA ARG A 82 -22.61 2.63 12.50
C ARG A 82 -21.18 2.12 12.33
N ALA A 83 -20.48 2.56 11.28
CA ALA A 83 -19.09 2.23 11.05
C ALA A 83 -18.17 2.75 12.17
N PHE A 84 -18.42 3.98 12.65
CA PHE A 84 -17.73 4.53 13.82
C PHE A 84 -17.93 3.63 15.05
N HIS A 85 -19.17 3.27 15.41
CA HIS A 85 -19.47 2.43 16.58
C HIS A 85 -18.94 0.98 16.47
N ARG A 86 -18.74 0.47 15.25
CA ARG A 86 -18.18 -0.86 14.99
C ARG A 86 -16.65 -0.87 14.92
N SER A 87 -16.02 0.30 14.83
CA SER A 87 -14.57 0.43 14.80
C SER A 87 -13.97 0.29 16.21
N THR A 88 -12.65 0.39 16.32
CA THR A 88 -11.96 0.45 17.62
C THR A 88 -12.02 1.83 18.27
N LEU A 89 -12.62 2.84 17.61
CA LEU A 89 -12.65 4.21 18.13
C LEU A 89 -13.46 4.37 19.41
N PRO A 90 -14.65 3.78 19.59
CA PRO A 90 -15.38 3.93 20.85
C PRO A 90 -14.59 3.45 22.07
N GLU A 91 -13.80 2.38 21.91
CA GLU A 91 -12.93 1.87 22.98
C GLU A 91 -11.76 2.83 23.25
N GLN A 92 -11.12 3.38 22.22
CA GLN A 92 -10.02 4.34 22.36
C GLN A 92 -10.47 5.68 22.95
N LEU A 93 -11.68 6.12 22.58
CA LEU A 93 -12.24 7.40 23.00
C LEU A 93 -12.90 7.31 24.38
N SER A 94 -13.13 6.09 24.89
CA SER A 94 -13.72 5.87 26.21
C SER A 94 -12.83 6.46 27.31
N GLY A 95 -13.41 7.31 28.17
CA GLY A 95 -12.72 7.92 29.29
C GLY A 95 -11.84 9.14 28.93
N LEU A 96 -11.85 9.59 27.67
CA LEU A 96 -11.26 10.88 27.29
C LEU A 96 -12.22 12.04 27.62
N ASP A 97 -11.70 13.25 27.67
CA ASP A 97 -12.50 14.47 27.90
C ASP A 97 -13.01 15.08 26.58
N ALA A 98 -12.24 14.97 25.49
CA ALA A 98 -12.61 15.54 24.20
C ALA A 98 -12.00 14.84 22.98
N VAL A 99 -12.61 15.08 21.83
CA VAL A 99 -12.10 14.75 20.50
C VAL A 99 -11.84 16.03 19.72
N VAL A 100 -10.64 16.14 19.15
CA VAL A 100 -10.23 17.27 18.33
C VAL A 100 -9.89 16.79 16.92
N VAL A 101 -10.49 17.40 15.92
CA VAL A 101 -10.17 17.19 14.51
C VAL A 101 -9.45 18.43 13.98
N ASN A 102 -8.27 18.23 13.41
CA ASN A 102 -7.60 19.24 12.60
C ASN A 102 -8.22 19.26 11.19
N GLY A 103 -8.94 20.32 10.80
CA GLY A 103 -9.60 20.38 9.49
C GLY A 103 -8.66 20.67 8.32
N GLU A 104 -7.57 21.40 8.57
CA GLU A 104 -6.62 21.91 7.57
C GLU A 104 -7.27 22.21 6.20
N GLY A 105 -6.90 21.49 5.14
CA GLY A 105 -7.43 21.66 3.79
C GLY A 105 -8.25 20.44 3.35
N THR A 106 -8.76 19.65 4.29
CA THR A 106 -9.31 18.33 4.05
C THR A 106 -10.84 18.34 3.82
N ILE A 107 -11.55 19.30 4.42
CA ILE A 107 -13.02 19.30 4.44
C ILE A 107 -13.58 20.24 3.36
N HIS A 108 -13.73 19.73 2.14
CA HIS A 108 -14.32 20.50 1.04
C HIS A 108 -14.97 19.62 -0.04
N HIS A 109 -15.99 20.12 -0.75
CA HIS A 109 -16.60 19.49 -1.92
C HIS A 109 -16.95 18.00 -1.70
N GLY A 110 -17.46 17.65 -0.52
CA GLY A 110 -17.76 16.26 -0.13
C GLY A 110 -16.55 15.41 0.31
N HIS A 111 -15.36 16.00 0.49
CA HIS A 111 -14.20 15.36 1.12
C HIS A 111 -14.13 15.64 2.64
N GLY A 112 -13.40 14.80 3.38
CA GLY A 112 -13.23 14.92 4.83
C GLY A 112 -14.46 14.54 5.65
N LEU A 113 -15.43 13.84 5.05
CA LEU A 113 -16.67 13.41 5.70
C LEU A 113 -16.45 12.32 6.76
N ASP A 114 -15.35 11.57 6.66
CA ASP A 114 -14.88 10.65 7.69
C ASP A 114 -14.50 11.37 8.98
N LEU A 115 -13.86 12.55 8.87
CA LEU A 115 -13.53 13.39 10.02
C LEU A 115 -14.77 13.98 10.68
N LEU A 116 -15.76 14.40 9.88
CA LEU A 116 -17.05 14.84 10.39
C LEU A 116 -17.85 13.68 11.02
N THR A 117 -17.69 12.47 10.50
CA THR A 117 -18.25 11.24 11.10
C THR A 117 -17.65 10.96 12.48
N ILE A 118 -16.33 11.15 12.65
CA ILE A 118 -15.68 11.00 13.95
C ILE A 118 -16.25 11.99 14.98
N LEU A 119 -16.42 13.26 14.59
CA LEU A 119 -17.03 14.27 15.46
C LEU A 119 -18.47 13.87 15.83
N ALA A 120 -19.27 13.46 14.84
CA ALA A 120 -20.65 13.04 15.07
C ALA A 120 -20.75 11.80 15.98
N GLY A 121 -19.87 10.81 15.80
CA GLY A 121 -19.79 9.63 16.66
C GLY A 121 -19.35 9.96 18.09
N ALA A 122 -18.35 10.84 18.25
CA ALA A 122 -17.88 11.30 19.55
C ALA A 122 -18.96 12.09 20.32
N GLN A 123 -19.76 12.91 19.63
CA GLN A 123 -20.93 13.57 20.23
C GLN A 123 -21.95 12.57 20.78
N GLN A 124 -22.21 11.45 20.08
CA GLN A 124 -23.10 10.40 20.58
C GLN A 124 -22.55 9.66 21.82
N MET A 125 -21.23 9.68 22.00
CA MET A 125 -20.58 9.16 23.20
C MET A 125 -20.56 10.17 24.37
N GLY A 126 -21.08 11.38 24.17
CA GLY A 126 -21.08 12.44 25.18
C GLY A 126 -19.73 13.14 25.36
N LEU A 127 -18.80 12.98 24.41
CA LEU A 127 -17.50 13.66 24.43
C LEU A 127 -17.64 15.09 23.90
N ARG A 128 -16.80 16.00 24.41
CA ARG A 128 -16.66 17.33 23.81
C ARG A 128 -15.98 17.23 22.46
N THR A 129 -16.41 18.03 21.48
CA THR A 129 -15.96 17.91 20.09
C THR A 129 -15.52 19.24 19.50
N PHE A 130 -14.33 19.26 18.93
CA PHE A 130 -13.67 20.46 18.42
C PHE A 130 -13.19 20.25 16.98
N LEU A 131 -13.53 21.17 16.08
CA LEU A 131 -12.95 21.24 14.74
C LEU A 131 -12.05 22.46 14.64
N VAL A 132 -10.75 22.26 14.45
CA VAL A 132 -9.78 23.35 14.48
C VAL A 132 -9.07 23.54 13.15
N ASN A 133 -8.59 24.76 12.88
CA ASN A 133 -7.71 25.07 11.74
C ASN A 133 -8.31 24.67 10.37
N ALA A 134 -9.62 24.77 10.19
CA ALA A 134 -10.31 24.21 9.05
C ALA A 134 -10.45 25.18 7.86
N VAL A 135 -10.36 24.64 6.65
CA VAL A 135 -11.06 25.15 5.46
C VAL A 135 -12.37 24.37 5.37
N PHE A 136 -13.47 25.07 5.11
CA PHE A 136 -14.79 24.43 4.99
C PHE A 136 -15.54 24.97 3.77
N GLN A 137 -15.86 24.09 2.81
CA GLN A 137 -16.52 24.46 1.56
C GLN A 137 -17.41 23.32 1.05
N GLN A 138 -18.71 23.52 0.83
CA GLN A 138 -19.60 22.54 0.18
C GLN A 138 -19.58 21.13 0.84
N CYS A 139 -19.78 21.09 2.15
CA CYS A 139 -19.90 19.85 2.95
C CYS A 139 -21.11 19.89 3.89
N GLU A 140 -22.30 20.26 3.38
CA GLU A 140 -23.52 20.51 4.15
C GLU A 140 -24.18 19.25 4.74
N LEU A 141 -23.65 18.05 4.49
CA LEU A 141 -24.23 16.80 5.01
C LEU A 141 -24.17 16.66 6.54
N PHE A 142 -23.32 17.45 7.21
CA PHE A 142 -23.06 17.36 8.66
C PHE A 142 -23.41 18.64 9.41
N LEU A 143 -24.32 19.48 8.90
CA LEU A 143 -24.67 20.75 9.54
C LEU A 143 -25.09 20.58 11.00
N ASP A 144 -25.84 19.53 11.34
CA ASP A 144 -26.25 19.28 12.71
C ASP A 144 -25.06 18.96 13.61
N THR A 145 -24.12 18.13 13.17
CA THR A 145 -22.87 17.88 13.91
C THR A 145 -22.10 19.18 14.13
N LEU A 146 -21.99 20.03 13.10
CA LEU A 146 -21.27 21.30 13.19
C LEU A 146 -21.92 22.31 14.15
N ARG A 147 -23.26 22.35 14.23
CA ARG A 147 -24.00 23.21 15.18
C ARG A 147 -23.75 22.84 16.64
N HIS A 148 -23.42 21.59 16.91
CA HIS A 148 -23.23 21.05 18.25
C HIS A 148 -21.76 20.87 18.63
N LEU A 149 -20.83 21.39 17.83
CA LEU A 149 -19.41 21.45 18.23
C LEU A 149 -19.23 22.41 19.41
N ASP A 150 -18.31 22.07 20.30
CA ASP A 150 -17.91 22.92 21.42
C ASP A 150 -17.10 24.14 20.95
N ASP A 151 -16.31 23.99 19.88
CA ASP A 151 -15.70 25.08 19.12
C ASP A 151 -15.42 24.65 17.68
N LEU A 152 -15.49 25.62 16.77
CA LEU A 152 -15.14 25.46 15.36
C LEU A 152 -14.28 26.65 14.95
N THR A 153 -13.02 26.41 14.59
CA THR A 153 -12.15 27.45 14.01
C THR A 153 -11.88 27.21 12.54
N VAL A 154 -12.11 28.24 11.73
CA VAL A 154 -11.72 28.28 10.32
C VAL A 154 -10.57 29.25 10.10
N ARG A 155 -9.74 28.96 9.09
CA ARG A 155 -8.48 29.68 8.85
C ARG A 155 -8.49 30.69 7.70
N ASP A 156 -9.66 30.94 7.12
CA ASP A 156 -9.84 31.86 6.00
C ASP A 156 -11.22 32.54 6.01
N ALA A 157 -11.30 33.76 5.48
CA ALA A 157 -12.53 34.56 5.50
C ALA A 157 -13.67 33.96 4.68
N ARG A 158 -13.39 33.19 3.63
CA ARG A 158 -14.42 32.64 2.75
C ARG A 158 -15.12 31.45 3.40
N SER A 159 -14.37 30.58 4.07
CA SER A 159 -14.93 29.54 4.95
C SER A 159 -15.76 30.16 6.07
N SER A 160 -15.29 31.25 6.69
CA SER A 160 -16.06 31.97 7.73
C SER A 160 -17.37 32.55 7.20
N ALA A 161 -17.32 33.29 6.09
CA ALA A 161 -18.51 33.86 5.46
C ALA A 161 -19.51 32.77 5.03
N TYR A 162 -19.00 31.63 4.55
CA TYR A 162 -19.82 30.50 4.15
C TYR A 162 -20.51 29.82 5.35
N LEU A 163 -19.79 29.55 6.44
CA LEU A 163 -20.38 29.01 7.67
C LEU A 163 -21.37 29.99 8.33
N ALA A 164 -21.11 31.30 8.27
CA ALA A 164 -22.03 32.33 8.77
C ALA A 164 -23.37 32.28 8.03
N ARG A 165 -23.36 32.10 6.70
CA ARG A 165 -24.59 31.94 5.88
C ARG A 165 -25.38 30.68 6.24
N LEU A 166 -24.70 29.65 6.71
CA LEU A 166 -25.32 28.39 7.16
C LEU A 166 -25.78 28.43 8.62
N GLY A 167 -25.56 29.55 9.32
CA GLY A 167 -25.91 29.72 10.73
C GLY A 167 -25.08 28.85 11.67
N ILE A 168 -23.85 28.49 11.30
CA ILE A 168 -22.95 27.67 12.12
C ILE A 168 -22.06 28.59 12.98
N PRO A 169 -22.10 28.47 14.33
CA PRO A 169 -21.18 29.19 15.20
C PRO A 169 -19.73 28.78 14.92
N HIS A 170 -18.85 29.76 14.75
CA HIS A 170 -17.43 29.52 14.50
C HIS A 170 -16.61 30.76 14.83
N ARG A 171 -15.29 30.59 14.91
CA ARG A 171 -14.31 31.68 15.00
C ARG A 171 -13.37 31.66 13.80
N LEU A 172 -12.98 32.84 13.35
CA LEU A 172 -11.91 32.99 12.39
C LEU A 172 -10.58 33.10 13.15
N VAL A 173 -9.70 32.11 12.98
CA VAL A 173 -8.38 32.03 13.62
C VAL A 173 -7.35 31.70 12.55
N PHE A 174 -6.22 32.40 12.52
CA PHE A 174 -5.19 32.15 11.52
C PHE A 174 -4.67 30.69 11.55
N ASP A 175 -4.06 30.30 10.44
CA ASP A 175 -3.50 28.97 10.26
C ASP A 175 -2.57 28.59 11.41
N SER A 176 -2.72 27.37 11.94
CA SER A 176 -1.95 26.91 13.09
C SER A 176 -0.44 26.88 12.84
N SER A 177 0.03 26.82 11.59
CA SER A 177 1.45 26.87 11.25
C SER A 177 2.18 28.11 11.79
N LEU A 178 1.47 29.20 12.12
CA LEU A 178 2.04 30.40 12.74
C LEU A 178 2.66 30.13 14.13
N GLU A 179 2.20 29.10 14.84
CA GLU A 179 2.69 28.73 16.18
C GLU A 179 3.83 27.70 16.15
N ALA A 180 4.29 27.28 14.96
CA ALA A 180 5.35 26.30 14.82
C ALA A 180 6.71 26.85 15.28
N GLY A 181 7.58 25.94 15.73
CA GLY A 181 8.97 26.25 16.05
C GLY A 181 9.85 26.26 14.80
N PHE A 182 9.94 27.43 14.15
CA PHE A 182 10.89 27.67 13.06
C PHE A 182 12.26 28.10 13.59
N ASP A 183 13.30 27.63 12.93
CA ASP A 183 14.69 28.00 13.21
C ASP A 183 15.02 29.34 12.54
N SER A 184 15.92 30.10 13.16
CA SER A 184 16.29 31.45 12.70
C SER A 184 17.41 31.46 11.65
N GLN A 185 18.12 30.34 11.47
CA GLN A 185 19.24 30.23 10.56
C GLN A 185 18.76 29.66 9.21
N PRO A 186 19.03 30.33 8.07
CA PRO A 186 18.77 29.75 6.77
C PRO A 186 19.75 28.62 6.45
N VAL A 187 19.30 27.62 5.71
CA VAL A 187 20.10 26.49 5.20
C VAL A 187 20.13 26.45 3.67
N HIS A 188 19.26 27.22 3.01
CA HIS A 188 19.27 27.42 1.57
C HIS A 188 19.69 28.84 1.21
N ASP A 189 20.46 28.98 0.13
CA ASP A 189 20.81 30.29 -0.43
C ASP A 189 19.73 30.77 -1.42
N PHE A 190 18.81 31.58 -0.92
CA PHE A 190 17.78 32.25 -1.74
C PHE A 190 18.09 33.73 -1.98
N ALA A 191 19.29 34.22 -1.62
CA ALA A 191 19.64 35.63 -1.73
C ALA A 191 19.43 36.15 -3.17
N ASP A 192 18.66 37.23 -3.29
CA ASP A 192 18.29 37.88 -4.56
C ASP A 192 17.55 36.99 -5.59
N ARG A 193 17.11 35.78 -5.21
CA ARG A 193 16.37 34.84 -6.09
C ARG A 193 14.86 34.99 -5.98
N VAL A 194 14.16 34.62 -7.06
CA VAL A 194 12.71 34.39 -7.04
C VAL A 194 12.46 32.92 -6.69
N VAL A 195 11.87 32.68 -5.52
CA VAL A 195 11.52 31.32 -5.09
C VAL A 195 10.16 30.94 -5.67
N ILE A 196 10.11 29.84 -6.41
CA ILE A 196 8.89 29.27 -6.97
C ILE A 196 8.60 27.97 -6.22
N THR A 197 7.43 27.89 -5.58
CA THR A 197 7.00 26.64 -4.95
C THR A 197 6.21 25.78 -5.92
N ASP A 198 5.87 24.57 -5.48
CA ASP A 198 4.91 23.70 -6.15
C ASP A 198 3.46 24.22 -5.99
N TRP A 199 2.50 23.42 -6.48
CA TRP A 199 1.06 23.73 -6.57
C TRP A 199 0.23 22.49 -6.26
N HIS A 200 -1.07 22.66 -6.01
CA HIS A 200 -1.96 21.52 -5.80
C HIS A 200 -2.13 20.70 -7.10
N PRO A 201 -2.02 19.35 -7.11
CA PRO A 201 -2.05 18.54 -8.34
C PRO A 201 -3.26 18.78 -9.26
N ALA A 202 -4.44 19.04 -8.68
CA ALA A 202 -5.65 19.38 -9.43
C ALA A 202 -5.54 20.67 -10.28
N ARG A 203 -4.51 21.50 -10.06
CA ARG A 203 -4.21 22.75 -10.78
C ARG A 203 -2.93 22.64 -11.64
N ALA A 204 -2.51 21.42 -11.99
CA ALA A 204 -1.31 21.22 -12.81
C ALA A 204 -1.47 21.79 -14.23
N GLY A 205 -2.65 21.66 -14.83
CA GLY A 205 -2.92 22.10 -16.20
C GLY A 205 -2.96 23.63 -16.38
N ASP A 206 -3.08 24.40 -15.31
CA ASP A 206 -3.15 25.87 -15.37
C ASP A 206 -2.09 26.54 -14.48
N VAL A 207 -2.19 26.41 -13.16
CA VAL A 207 -1.25 27.02 -12.20
C VAL A 207 0.15 26.42 -12.34
N GLY A 208 0.23 25.10 -12.51
CA GLY A 208 1.50 24.40 -12.72
C GLY A 208 2.22 24.85 -13.99
N ASN A 209 1.52 24.86 -15.11
CA ASN A 209 2.04 25.37 -16.38
C ASN A 209 2.52 26.82 -16.27
N LEU A 210 1.78 27.66 -15.54
CA LEU A 210 2.14 29.06 -15.34
C LEU A 210 3.43 29.23 -14.50
N LEU A 211 3.56 28.48 -13.41
CA LEU A 211 4.75 28.51 -12.56
C LEU A 211 5.99 27.96 -13.28
N GLU A 212 5.83 26.91 -14.08
CA GLU A 212 6.92 26.38 -14.91
C GLU A 212 7.34 27.35 -16.00
N ALA A 213 6.39 28.03 -16.66
CA ALA A 213 6.70 29.07 -17.63
C ALA A 213 7.43 30.26 -16.98
N LEU A 214 7.03 30.67 -15.78
CA LEU A 214 7.73 31.70 -15.02
C LEU A 214 9.15 31.23 -14.66
N ARG A 215 9.31 30.00 -14.17
CA ARG A 215 10.62 29.42 -13.85
C ARG A 215 11.54 29.41 -15.07
N ALA A 216 11.03 28.95 -16.21
CA ALA A 216 11.79 28.92 -17.46
C ALA A 216 12.22 30.32 -17.92
N SER A 217 11.34 31.31 -17.81
CA SER A 217 11.66 32.69 -18.24
C SER A 217 12.66 33.40 -17.32
N LEU A 218 12.67 33.10 -16.02
CA LEU A 218 13.62 33.66 -15.07
C LEU A 218 14.97 32.94 -15.06
N GLY A 219 15.02 31.69 -15.57
CA GLY A 219 16.24 30.90 -15.68
C GLY A 219 16.98 30.80 -14.33
N PRO A 220 18.29 31.10 -14.27
CA PRO A 220 19.06 31.07 -13.03
C PRO A 220 18.53 32.02 -11.94
N GLY A 221 17.77 33.05 -12.30
CA GLY A 221 17.17 33.99 -11.33
C GLY A 221 16.07 33.37 -10.46
N ALA A 222 15.58 32.18 -10.81
CA ALA A 222 14.57 31.46 -10.04
C ALA A 222 15.15 30.23 -9.33
N VAL A 223 14.61 29.92 -8.15
CA VAL A 223 14.88 28.68 -7.42
C VAL A 223 13.57 27.94 -7.23
N TYR A 224 13.54 26.65 -7.59
CA TYR A 224 12.38 25.81 -7.35
C TYR A 224 12.48 25.17 -5.98
N TYR A 225 11.55 25.50 -5.09
CA TYR A 225 11.48 25.02 -3.71
C TYR A 225 10.10 24.40 -3.46
N PRO A 226 9.89 23.13 -3.84
CA PRO A 226 8.62 22.47 -3.59
C PRO A 226 8.39 22.30 -2.09
N LEU A 227 7.19 22.63 -1.62
CA LEU A 227 6.79 22.46 -0.23
C LEU A 227 6.41 21.01 0.07
N GLU A 228 6.03 20.24 -0.95
CA GLU A 228 5.76 18.80 -0.88
C GLU A 228 6.90 18.02 -1.54
N ASP A 229 7.86 17.56 -0.73
CA ASP A 229 9.04 16.79 -1.17
C ASP A 229 9.62 16.02 0.04
N PRO A 230 10.04 14.74 -0.11
CA PRO A 230 10.65 13.97 0.98
C PRO A 230 11.83 14.65 1.68
N ALA A 231 12.64 15.45 0.96
CA ALA A 231 13.74 16.21 1.52
C ALA A 231 13.29 17.22 2.59
N ARG A 232 12.03 17.69 2.50
CA ARG A 232 11.46 18.65 3.45
C ARG A 232 11.35 18.11 4.87
N ALA A 233 11.39 16.80 5.07
CA ALA A 233 11.42 16.21 6.40
C ALA A 233 12.62 16.69 7.23
N ALA A 234 13.76 16.99 6.59
CA ALA A 234 14.98 17.40 7.25
C ALA A 234 15.09 18.92 7.47
N ASP A 235 14.49 19.74 6.61
CA ASP A 235 14.76 21.19 6.55
C ASP A 235 13.54 22.09 6.77
N TRP A 236 12.33 21.55 6.95
CA TRP A 236 11.10 22.36 7.04
C TRP A 236 11.14 23.46 8.13
N ARG A 237 11.89 23.26 9.22
CA ARG A 237 12.04 24.25 10.30
C ARG A 237 12.78 25.51 9.84
N HIS A 238 13.59 25.42 8.79
CA HIS A 238 14.35 26.55 8.24
C HIS A 238 13.57 27.35 7.20
N ALA A 239 12.41 26.85 6.74
CA ALA A 239 11.69 27.41 5.59
C ALA A 239 11.37 28.91 5.72
N VAL A 240 11.03 29.41 6.92
CA VAL A 240 10.77 30.85 7.11
C VAL A 240 12.05 31.68 6.99
N ALA A 241 13.16 31.21 7.58
CA ALA A 241 14.45 31.89 7.48
C ALA A 241 14.99 31.86 6.03
N ASP A 242 14.84 30.74 5.34
CA ASP A 242 15.21 30.60 3.92
C ASP A 242 14.42 31.58 3.05
N LEU A 243 13.08 31.58 3.16
CA LEU A 243 12.24 32.47 2.36
C LEU A 243 12.45 33.95 2.69
N GLN A 244 12.85 34.30 3.92
CA GLN A 244 13.16 35.68 4.30
C GLN A 244 14.33 36.25 3.50
N ALA A 245 15.28 35.42 3.07
CA ALA A 245 16.41 35.83 2.22
C ALA A 245 16.02 36.04 0.75
N ALA A 246 14.85 35.58 0.32
CA ALA A 246 14.44 35.64 -1.08
C ALA A 246 14.08 37.06 -1.54
N ARG A 247 14.21 37.30 -2.86
CA ARG A 247 13.73 38.53 -3.50
C ARG A 247 12.21 38.59 -3.56
N LEU A 248 11.59 37.45 -3.91
CA LEU A 248 10.17 37.27 -4.13
C LEU A 248 9.82 35.78 -3.99
N VAL A 249 8.62 35.47 -3.50
CA VAL A 249 8.04 34.11 -3.53
C VAL A 249 6.85 34.08 -4.48
N VAL A 250 6.76 33.07 -5.35
CA VAL A 250 5.57 32.83 -6.19
C VAL A 250 5.05 31.42 -5.89
N THR A 251 3.78 31.31 -5.49
CA THR A 251 3.25 30.06 -4.93
C THR A 251 1.79 29.81 -5.30
N GLY A 252 1.48 28.54 -5.62
CA GLY A 252 0.12 28.01 -5.74
C GLY A 252 -0.32 27.20 -4.51
N ARG A 253 0.40 27.32 -3.37
CA ARG A 253 0.16 26.57 -2.14
C ARG A 253 -0.22 27.52 -1.00
N HIS A 254 -1.26 27.13 -0.25
CA HIS A 254 -1.71 27.84 0.95
C HIS A 254 -0.58 28.08 1.96
N HIS A 255 0.13 27.01 2.34
CA HIS A 255 1.25 27.14 3.25
C HIS A 255 2.44 27.91 2.66
N GLY A 256 2.57 28.00 1.33
CA GLY A 256 3.55 28.88 0.70
C GLY A 256 3.25 30.35 0.98
N VAL A 257 1.96 30.73 0.92
CA VAL A 257 1.49 32.06 1.32
C VAL A 257 1.73 32.30 2.80
N CYS A 258 1.37 31.34 3.67
CA CYS A 258 1.61 31.46 5.13
C CYS A 258 3.09 31.69 5.45
N LEU A 259 3.98 30.84 4.91
CA LEU A 259 5.42 30.93 5.17
C LEU A 259 6.03 32.22 4.62
N ALA A 260 5.64 32.65 3.41
CA ALA A 260 6.11 33.90 2.83
C ALA A 260 5.64 35.12 3.64
N ALA A 261 4.38 35.12 4.09
CA ALA A 261 3.83 36.17 4.95
C ALA A 261 4.55 36.21 6.32
N MET A 262 4.87 35.07 6.92
CA MET A 262 5.66 34.98 8.16
C MET A 262 7.10 35.46 7.98
N ALA A 263 7.70 35.19 6.82
CA ALA A 263 9.03 35.66 6.46
C ALA A 263 9.07 37.18 6.18
N GLY A 264 7.91 37.78 5.86
CA GLY A 264 7.81 39.18 5.42
C GLY A 264 8.42 39.41 4.03
N VAL A 265 8.62 38.35 3.26
CA VAL A 265 9.12 38.42 1.89
C VAL A 265 7.97 38.82 0.95
N PRO A 266 8.21 39.67 -0.07
CA PRO A 266 7.24 39.87 -1.13
C PRO A 266 6.76 38.54 -1.71
N PHE A 267 5.46 38.41 -1.96
CA PHE A 267 4.94 37.22 -2.61
C PHE A 267 3.80 37.50 -3.60
N VAL A 268 3.68 36.62 -4.59
CA VAL A 268 2.54 36.51 -5.50
C VAL A 268 1.87 35.15 -5.29
N ALA A 269 0.58 35.18 -4.98
CA ALA A 269 -0.21 33.98 -4.79
C ALA A 269 -1.02 33.63 -6.05
N LEU A 270 -1.09 32.35 -6.38
CA LEU A 270 -1.95 31.79 -7.42
C LEU A 270 -3.08 30.98 -6.75
N GLY A 271 -4.20 30.82 -7.45
CA GLY A 271 -5.35 30.07 -6.92
C GLY A 271 -5.05 28.59 -6.65
N SER A 272 -5.84 27.97 -5.77
CA SER A 272 -5.68 26.55 -5.40
C SER A 272 -6.90 25.71 -5.83
N ASN A 273 -7.03 24.50 -5.30
CA ASN A 273 -8.20 23.63 -5.52
C ASN A 273 -9.42 24.01 -4.65
N THR A 274 -9.25 24.94 -3.70
CA THR A 274 -10.29 25.52 -2.86
C THR A 274 -10.03 27.02 -2.72
N TRP A 275 -10.95 27.73 -2.07
CA TRP A 275 -10.86 29.18 -1.86
C TRP A 275 -9.92 29.63 -0.72
N LYS A 276 -9.12 28.70 -0.18
CA LYS A 276 -8.30 28.92 1.04
C LYS A 276 -7.27 30.04 0.88
N ILE A 277 -6.68 30.16 -0.30
CA ILE A 277 -5.68 31.20 -0.57
C ILE A 277 -6.38 32.55 -0.64
N GLU A 278 -7.44 32.65 -1.43
CA GLU A 278 -8.20 33.88 -1.59
C GLU A 278 -8.77 34.37 -0.25
N GLY A 279 -9.34 33.46 0.53
CA GLY A 279 -9.88 33.78 1.86
C GLY A 279 -8.81 34.18 2.88
N LEU A 280 -7.57 33.67 2.76
CA LEU A 280 -6.46 34.14 3.58
C LEU A 280 -6.00 35.55 3.14
N LEU A 281 -5.89 35.81 1.84
CA LEU A 281 -5.48 37.13 1.35
C LEU A 281 -6.47 38.24 1.74
N GLU A 282 -7.76 37.93 1.81
CA GLU A 282 -8.82 38.87 2.23
C GLU A 282 -8.67 39.34 3.69
N VAL A 283 -7.99 38.58 4.55
CA VAL A 283 -7.75 38.95 5.96
C VAL A 283 -6.36 39.57 6.19
N LEU A 284 -5.49 39.57 5.18
CA LEU A 284 -4.18 40.20 5.27
C LEU A 284 -4.26 41.70 4.93
N PRO A 285 -3.43 42.54 5.57
CA PRO A 285 -3.26 43.93 5.17
C PRO A 285 -2.92 44.09 3.67
N GLY A 286 -3.40 45.18 3.05
CA GLY A 286 -2.98 45.59 1.71
C GLY A 286 -3.80 45.07 0.52
N GLN A 287 -4.97 44.47 0.78
CA GLN A 287 -5.95 44.04 -0.24
C GLN A 287 -5.33 43.16 -1.33
N LEU A 288 -4.56 42.15 -0.90
CA LEU A 288 -3.92 41.21 -1.81
C LEU A 288 -4.95 40.36 -2.55
N ARG A 289 -4.62 39.94 -3.77
CA ARG A 289 -5.46 39.07 -4.61
C ARG A 289 -4.61 38.01 -5.26
N VAL A 290 -5.23 36.88 -5.62
CA VAL A 290 -4.59 35.87 -6.45
C VAL A 290 -4.36 36.41 -7.85
N CYS A 291 -3.24 36.03 -8.47
CA CYS A 291 -3.00 36.26 -9.88
C CYS A 291 -3.68 35.15 -10.68
N GLU A 292 -4.68 35.50 -11.50
CA GLU A 292 -5.49 34.52 -12.24
C GLU A 292 -5.00 34.32 -13.68
N ARG A 293 -4.37 35.35 -14.28
CA ARG A 293 -4.01 35.36 -15.70
C ARG A 293 -2.51 35.34 -15.89
N ALA A 294 -2.06 34.52 -16.84
CA ALA A 294 -0.65 34.40 -17.19
C ALA A 294 -0.02 35.74 -17.62
N CYS A 295 -0.78 36.57 -18.35
CA CYS A 295 -0.31 37.87 -18.83
C CYS A 295 -0.05 38.90 -17.71
N ASP A 296 -0.65 38.72 -16.53
CA ASP A 296 -0.49 39.65 -15.41
C ASP A 296 0.63 39.22 -14.45
N LEU A 297 1.11 37.98 -14.53
CA LEU A 297 2.00 37.40 -13.51
C LEU A 297 3.30 38.17 -13.35
N ILE A 298 3.94 38.56 -14.46
CA ILE A 298 5.18 39.34 -14.43
C ILE A 298 4.93 40.71 -13.79
N ALA A 299 3.84 41.40 -14.17
CA ALA A 299 3.47 42.68 -13.59
C ALA A 299 3.19 42.55 -12.07
N ALA A 300 2.49 41.49 -11.65
CA ALA A 300 2.24 41.19 -10.24
C ALA A 300 3.54 40.94 -9.47
N CYS A 301 4.52 40.26 -10.07
CA CYS A 301 5.85 40.06 -9.47
C CYS A 301 6.57 41.39 -9.23
N HIS A 302 6.56 42.29 -10.22
CA HIS A 302 7.16 43.62 -10.08
C HIS A 302 6.48 44.45 -8.99
N GLN A 303 5.14 44.51 -9.00
CA GLN A 303 4.36 45.23 -7.99
C GLN A 303 4.58 44.68 -6.57
N ALA A 304 4.68 43.36 -6.41
CA ALA A 304 4.96 42.76 -5.10
C ALA A 304 6.35 43.20 -4.58
N ILE A 305 7.37 43.20 -5.44
CA ILE A 305 8.73 43.65 -5.08
C ILE A 305 8.74 45.13 -4.68
N GLU A 306 8.06 45.99 -5.45
CA GLU A 306 7.94 47.43 -5.14
C GLU A 306 7.22 47.69 -3.81
N ARG A 307 6.24 46.84 -3.47
CA ARG A 307 5.47 46.93 -2.22
C ARG A 307 6.12 46.17 -1.05
N ARG A 308 7.44 45.97 -1.03
CA ARG A 308 8.13 45.20 0.04
C ARG A 308 7.79 45.64 1.46
N ALA A 309 7.60 46.94 1.70
CA ALA A 309 7.19 47.46 3.01
C ALA A 309 5.87 46.85 3.52
N LEU A 310 4.90 46.64 2.63
CA LEU A 310 3.61 46.01 2.97
C LEU A 310 3.81 44.59 3.51
N PHE A 311 4.71 43.81 2.93
CA PHE A 311 4.92 42.42 3.37
C PHE A 311 5.60 42.36 4.74
N GLN A 312 6.39 43.38 5.10
CA GLN A 312 6.89 43.55 6.46
C GLN A 312 5.78 43.94 7.44
N GLU A 313 4.83 44.79 7.04
CA GLU A 313 3.63 45.08 7.83
C GLU A 313 2.77 43.83 8.03
N ILE A 314 2.61 43.01 6.99
CA ILE A 314 1.91 41.71 7.07
C ILE A 314 2.59 40.80 8.09
N ARG A 315 3.92 40.70 8.07
CA ARG A 315 4.68 39.92 9.06
C ARG A 315 4.42 40.40 10.49
N GLN A 316 4.49 41.71 10.73
CA GLN A 316 4.22 42.30 12.04
C GLN A 316 2.77 42.06 12.48
N PHE A 317 1.83 42.21 11.55
CA PHE A 317 0.41 41.93 11.77
C PHE A 317 0.19 40.48 12.20
N LEU A 318 0.79 39.50 11.51
CA LEU A 318 0.69 38.08 11.87
C LEU A 318 1.38 37.77 13.20
N GLN A 319 2.52 38.41 13.50
CA GLN A 319 3.18 38.29 14.80
C GLN A 319 2.27 38.77 15.94
N ALA A 320 1.51 39.85 15.74
CA ALA A 320 0.56 40.37 16.71
C ALA A 320 -0.67 39.47 16.95
N GLN A 321 -0.93 38.50 16.07
CA GLN A 321 -2.01 37.51 16.26
C GLN A 321 -1.62 36.37 17.20
N ARG A 322 -0.35 36.31 17.63
CA ARG A 322 0.18 35.24 18.47
C ARG A 322 0.17 35.64 19.95
N PRO A 323 -0.11 34.71 20.89
CA PRO A 323 -0.41 33.30 20.67
C PRO A 323 -1.80 33.08 20.05
N LEU A 324 -1.92 32.10 19.13
CA LEU A 324 -3.21 31.79 18.53
C LEU A 324 -4.17 31.14 19.56
N PRO A 325 -5.45 31.59 19.63
CA PRO A 325 -6.43 31.07 20.59
C PRO A 325 -7.11 29.77 20.11
N THR A 326 -6.42 28.96 19.29
CA THR A 326 -6.97 27.80 18.58
C THR A 326 -7.54 26.75 19.53
N PHE A 327 -6.89 26.56 20.68
CA PHE A 327 -7.23 25.53 21.66
C PHE A 327 -7.74 26.09 23.00
N ASP A 328 -7.86 27.41 23.16
CA ASP A 328 -8.29 28.04 24.41
C ASP A 328 -9.60 27.47 24.98
N PRO A 329 -10.62 27.12 24.16
CA PRO A 329 -11.85 26.52 24.69
C PRO A 329 -11.68 25.14 25.37
N LEU A 330 -10.54 24.46 25.17
CA LEU A 330 -10.21 23.25 25.93
C LEU A 330 -9.97 23.54 27.42
N VAL A 331 -9.56 24.77 27.78
CA VAL A 331 -9.37 25.21 29.18
C VAL A 331 -10.70 25.18 29.95
N GLY A 332 -11.82 25.47 29.27
CA GLY A 332 -13.17 25.36 29.83
C GLY A 332 -13.59 23.94 30.22
N CYS A 333 -12.79 22.91 29.93
CA CYS A 333 -12.99 21.54 30.43
C CYS A 333 -12.54 21.34 31.90
N GLY A 334 -11.99 22.37 32.57
CA GLY A 334 -11.64 22.32 34.00
C GLY A 334 -10.20 22.70 34.38
N ILE A 335 -9.53 23.58 33.63
CA ILE A 335 -8.16 24.03 33.95
C ILE A 335 -8.17 25.47 34.50
N SER A 336 -7.51 25.70 35.64
CA SER A 336 -7.12 27.05 36.10
C SER A 336 -5.68 27.32 35.64
N SER A 337 -5.43 28.47 35.02
CA SER A 337 -4.15 28.82 34.42
C SER A 337 -3.03 29.00 35.46
N ARG A 338 -1.97 28.20 35.39
CA ARG A 338 -0.62 28.62 35.82
C ARG A 338 0.23 28.88 34.58
N LEU A 339 0.72 30.12 34.46
CA LEU A 339 1.95 30.41 33.74
C LEU A 339 3.08 29.68 34.48
N ALA A 340 3.41 28.47 34.06
CA ALA A 340 4.55 27.73 34.58
C ALA A 340 5.81 28.19 33.85
N SER A 341 6.63 28.94 34.58
CA SER A 341 8.06 29.06 34.34
C SER A 341 8.70 27.66 34.35
N ASP A 342 9.40 27.35 33.27
CA ASP A 342 10.41 26.30 33.06
C ASP A 342 10.22 24.95 33.81
N PRO A 343 9.74 23.88 33.15
CA PRO A 343 9.55 22.58 33.77
C PRO A 343 10.84 21.74 33.68
N ALA A 344 11.76 21.92 34.64
CA ALA A 344 12.98 21.10 34.74
C ALA A 344 13.02 20.11 35.93
N GLU A 345 12.17 20.21 36.96
CA GLU A 345 12.46 19.52 38.24
C GLU A 345 11.47 18.43 38.71
N GLY A 346 10.51 18.00 37.89
CA GLY A 346 9.59 16.91 38.25
C GLY A 346 10.01 15.49 37.84
N PHE A 347 11.13 15.33 37.13
CA PHE A 347 11.44 14.10 36.38
C PHE A 347 12.45 13.14 37.04
N LEU A 348 12.94 13.44 38.26
CA LEU A 348 14.18 12.86 38.78
C LEU A 348 14.07 11.70 39.80
N ALA A 349 12.87 11.22 40.17
CA ALA A 349 12.75 10.13 41.17
C ALA A 349 12.63 8.69 40.61
N GLU A 350 12.54 8.48 39.29
CA GLU A 350 12.39 7.13 38.68
C GLU A 350 13.64 6.64 37.91
N ALA A 351 14.71 7.43 37.84
CA ALA A 351 15.94 7.06 37.16
C ALA A 351 16.89 6.31 38.12
N GLY A 352 17.30 5.08 37.78
CA GLY A 352 18.45 4.42 38.41
C GLY A 352 18.23 3.03 39.01
N LEU A 353 17.03 2.43 38.99
CA LEU A 353 16.83 1.09 39.58
C LEU A 353 17.72 0.01 38.94
N ALA A 354 17.81 -0.02 37.61
CA ALA A 354 18.63 -0.99 36.89
C ALA A 354 20.14 -0.79 37.14
N GLU A 355 20.56 0.45 37.39
CA GLU A 355 21.94 0.82 37.71
C GLU A 355 22.35 0.34 39.11
N HIS A 356 21.54 0.64 40.12
CA HIS A 356 21.79 0.15 41.48
C HIS A 356 21.79 -1.38 41.56
N LEU A 357 20.92 -2.05 40.80
CA LEU A 357 20.86 -3.50 40.77
C LEU A 357 22.06 -4.10 40.03
N ALA A 358 22.56 -3.45 38.98
CA ALA A 358 23.78 -3.81 38.29
C ALA A 358 25.02 -3.75 39.20
N GLU A 359 25.14 -2.72 40.03
CA GLU A 359 26.17 -2.62 41.07
C GLU A 359 26.04 -3.74 42.09
N ALA A 360 24.83 -3.99 42.58
CA ALA A 360 24.53 -4.98 43.62
C ALA A 360 24.83 -6.43 43.20
N VAL A 361 24.55 -6.79 41.94
CA VAL A 361 24.81 -8.13 41.39
C VAL A 361 26.09 -8.22 40.56
N GLY A 362 26.91 -7.16 40.53
CA GLY A 362 28.17 -7.10 39.79
C GLY A 362 28.05 -7.35 38.29
N SER A 363 26.93 -6.94 37.67
CA SER A 363 26.63 -7.20 36.25
C SER A 363 26.83 -5.95 35.40
N ARG A 364 27.36 -6.10 34.19
CA ARG A 364 27.60 -4.95 33.29
C ARG A 364 26.37 -4.55 32.50
N GLN A 365 25.41 -5.46 32.36
CA GLN A 365 24.16 -5.22 31.63
C GLN A 365 22.99 -5.86 32.38
N VAL A 366 22.00 -5.05 32.79
CA VAL A 366 20.82 -5.50 33.54
C VAL A 366 19.54 -5.06 32.85
N LEU A 367 18.61 -6.00 32.66
CA LEU A 367 17.22 -5.72 32.28
C LEU A 367 16.31 -5.98 33.46
N VAL A 368 15.56 -4.98 33.89
CA VAL A 368 14.55 -5.09 34.94
C VAL A 368 13.16 -5.22 34.30
N LEU A 369 12.40 -6.22 34.70
CA LEU A 369 11.04 -6.50 34.24
C LEU A 369 10.04 -6.44 35.40
N GLU A 370 8.92 -5.74 35.17
CA GLU A 370 7.78 -5.71 36.08
C GLU A 370 6.47 -5.92 35.30
N TRP A 371 5.71 -6.96 35.62
CA TRP A 371 4.46 -7.26 34.91
C TRP A 371 3.27 -6.47 35.46
N LEU A 372 2.53 -5.86 34.54
CA LEU A 372 1.25 -5.22 34.83
C LEU A 372 0.06 -6.15 34.52
N SER A 373 0.20 -7.04 33.53
CA SER A 373 -0.77 -8.07 33.15
C SER A 373 -0.11 -9.17 32.31
N ASP A 374 -0.87 -10.20 31.89
CA ASP A 374 -0.43 -11.26 30.95
C ASP A 374 0.22 -10.73 29.66
N THR A 375 -0.14 -9.52 29.25
CA THR A 375 0.28 -8.90 27.99
C THR A 375 1.03 -7.60 28.17
N SER A 376 1.29 -7.16 29.40
CA SER A 376 1.86 -5.83 29.65
C SER A 376 2.98 -5.92 30.65
N VAL A 377 4.17 -5.49 30.25
CA VAL A 377 5.38 -5.49 31.08
C VAL A 377 6.05 -4.12 30.98
N ARG A 378 6.43 -3.55 32.12
CA ARG A 378 7.31 -2.39 32.15
C ARG A 378 8.76 -2.85 32.21
N ILE A 379 9.61 -2.16 31.48
CA ILE A 379 11.04 -2.47 31.39
C ILE A 379 11.90 -1.28 31.79
N SER A 380 13.03 -1.58 32.44
CA SER A 380 14.12 -0.63 32.72
C SER A 380 15.46 -1.33 32.47
N THR A 381 16.50 -0.60 32.07
CA THR A 381 17.76 -1.18 31.55
C THR A 381 18.99 -0.46 32.09
N TYR A 382 20.09 -1.18 32.28
CA TYR A 382 21.42 -0.64 32.57
C TYR A 382 22.49 -1.28 31.67
N PRO A 383 23.43 -0.52 31.08
CA PRO A 383 23.43 0.94 31.01
C PRO A 383 22.18 1.45 30.28
N ALA A 384 21.61 2.56 30.76
CA ALA A 384 20.32 3.04 30.28
C ALA A 384 20.40 3.50 28.82
N TRP A 385 19.50 2.97 27.97
CA TRP A 385 19.29 3.53 26.62
C TRP A 385 18.49 4.84 26.65
N THR A 386 17.68 5.06 27.70
CA THR A 386 16.97 6.29 28.08
C THR A 386 16.61 6.21 29.56
N SER A 387 16.63 7.31 30.32
CA SER A 387 16.53 7.37 31.79
C SER A 387 15.15 7.06 32.42
N CYS A 388 14.24 6.33 31.74
CA CYS A 388 12.88 6.06 32.23
C CYS A 388 12.32 4.66 31.89
N TRP A 389 11.32 4.21 32.65
CA TRP A 389 10.57 2.97 32.41
C TRP A 389 9.78 3.02 31.10
N ARG A 390 9.84 1.95 30.30
CA ARG A 390 8.98 1.79 29.10
C ARG A 390 7.92 0.72 29.32
N LEU A 391 6.67 1.04 28.98
CA LEU A 391 5.60 0.05 28.93
C LEU A 391 5.63 -0.67 27.58
N LEU A 392 5.67 -2.00 27.62
CA LEU A 392 5.57 -2.86 26.46
C LEU A 392 4.29 -3.69 26.52
N HIS A 393 3.59 -3.77 25.40
CA HIS A 393 2.46 -4.66 25.22
C HIS A 393 2.85 -5.82 24.31
N THR A 394 2.64 -7.05 24.76
CA THR A 394 2.92 -8.29 24.03
C THR A 394 1.63 -9.03 23.71
N ALA A 395 1.55 -9.73 22.57
CA ALA A 395 0.34 -10.47 22.19
C ALA A 395 0.00 -11.61 23.18
N ARG A 396 -1.30 -11.88 23.40
CA ARG A 396 -1.88 -12.77 24.45
C ARG A 396 -1.39 -14.23 24.50
N ARG A 397 -0.59 -14.73 23.54
CA ARG A 397 -0.25 -16.17 23.46
C ARG A 397 1.23 -16.53 23.38
N GLN A 398 2.11 -15.61 22.97
CA GLN A 398 3.57 -15.78 23.03
C GLN A 398 4.23 -14.42 23.28
N PRO A 399 4.66 -14.14 24.52
CA PRO A 399 5.29 -12.86 24.84
C PRO A 399 6.67 -12.76 24.20
N HIS A 400 7.00 -11.58 23.67
CA HIS A 400 8.28 -11.30 23.05
C HIS A 400 8.77 -9.91 23.42
N LEU A 401 9.96 -9.84 24.01
CA LEU A 401 10.66 -8.61 24.34
C LEU A 401 11.54 -8.19 23.16
N PRO A 402 11.67 -6.88 22.87
CA PRO A 402 12.40 -6.36 21.70
C PRO A 402 13.92 -6.40 21.88
N PHE A 403 14.46 -7.49 22.42
CA PHE A 403 15.89 -7.69 22.65
C PHE A 403 16.37 -8.93 21.89
N ALA A 404 17.63 -8.93 21.45
CA ALA A 404 18.24 -10.11 20.87
C ALA A 404 18.35 -11.25 21.90
N SER A 405 18.53 -12.48 21.42
CA SER A 405 18.75 -13.63 22.31
C SER A 405 20.08 -13.46 23.07
N ALA A 406 20.06 -13.71 24.37
CA ALA A 406 21.17 -13.50 25.30
C ALA A 406 21.73 -12.06 25.30
N ALA A 407 20.87 -11.07 25.06
CA ALA A 407 21.23 -9.66 25.05
C ALA A 407 21.64 -9.10 26.42
N TRP A 408 21.13 -9.68 27.51
CA TRP A 408 21.31 -9.13 28.86
C TRP A 408 22.09 -10.10 29.74
N GLU A 409 23.19 -9.63 30.33
CA GLU A 409 23.99 -10.44 31.26
C GLU A 409 23.13 -10.95 32.41
N THR A 410 22.37 -10.04 33.03
CA THR A 410 21.42 -10.35 34.09
C THR A 410 20.03 -9.81 33.74
N VAL A 411 19.00 -10.62 33.95
CA VAL A 411 17.60 -10.18 33.93
C VAL A 411 17.07 -10.21 35.36
N ALA A 412 16.39 -9.16 35.79
CA ALA A 412 15.88 -8.99 37.14
C ALA A 412 14.35 -8.88 37.13
N LEU A 413 13.69 -9.73 37.92
CA LEU A 413 12.24 -9.76 38.07
C LEU A 413 11.87 -9.13 39.41
N THR A 414 11.42 -7.87 39.38
CA THR A 414 11.21 -7.06 40.60
C THR A 414 9.76 -7.07 41.09
N GLY A 415 8.79 -7.46 40.27
CA GLY A 415 7.38 -7.54 40.68
C GLY A 415 6.40 -7.98 39.59
N GLY A 416 5.16 -8.28 39.99
CA GLY A 416 4.05 -8.54 39.06
C GLY A 416 3.96 -9.96 38.48
N LEU A 417 4.88 -10.86 38.83
CA LEU A 417 4.82 -12.29 38.44
C LEU A 417 3.53 -12.98 38.90
N ASP A 418 2.97 -12.54 40.03
CA ASP A 418 1.69 -12.98 40.57
C ASP A 418 0.48 -12.62 39.69
N ARG A 419 0.65 -11.63 38.81
CA ARG A 419 -0.37 -11.18 37.85
C ARG A 419 -0.39 -12.02 36.57
N LEU A 420 0.61 -12.88 36.36
CA LEU A 420 0.65 -13.80 35.22
C LEU A 420 -0.22 -15.03 35.47
N THR A 421 -1.09 -15.34 34.52
CA THR A 421 -1.89 -16.57 34.54
C THR A 421 -1.02 -17.80 34.28
N ALA A 422 -1.48 -18.97 34.72
CA ALA A 422 -0.78 -20.24 34.48
C ALA A 422 -0.59 -20.56 32.98
N ALA A 423 -1.44 -20.01 32.11
CA ALA A 423 -1.34 -20.15 30.65
C ALA A 423 -0.28 -19.22 30.04
N ALA A 424 -0.11 -18.00 30.58
CA ALA A 424 0.87 -17.03 30.08
C ALA A 424 2.29 -17.29 30.59
N LEU A 425 2.42 -17.88 31.79
CA LEU A 425 3.70 -18.07 32.45
C LEU A 425 4.73 -18.84 31.60
N PRO A 426 4.44 -20.02 31.00
CA PRO A 426 5.45 -20.75 30.23
C PRO A 426 6.01 -19.97 29.03
N GLY A 427 5.19 -19.10 28.43
CA GLY A 427 5.62 -18.21 27.35
C GLY A 427 6.61 -17.16 27.86
N TRP A 428 6.28 -16.50 28.97
CA TRP A 428 7.13 -15.47 29.57
C TRP A 428 8.46 -16.03 30.07
N LEU A 429 8.48 -17.26 30.61
CA LEU A 429 9.73 -17.88 31.06
C LEU A 429 10.65 -18.28 29.91
N ARG A 430 10.09 -18.76 28.80
CA ARG A 430 10.89 -18.98 27.59
C ARG A 430 11.48 -17.68 27.06
N GLU A 431 10.73 -16.59 27.12
CA GLU A 431 11.19 -15.29 26.66
C GLU A 431 12.26 -14.69 27.58
N VAL A 432 12.06 -14.76 28.90
CA VAL A 432 13.08 -14.38 29.90
C VAL A 432 14.34 -15.24 29.69
N HIS A 433 14.20 -16.55 29.52
CA HIS A 433 15.32 -17.43 29.19
C HIS A 433 16.02 -17.02 27.90
N ARG A 434 15.27 -16.66 26.84
CA ARG A 434 15.82 -16.23 25.56
C ARG A 434 16.71 -15.00 25.72
N VAL A 435 16.24 -13.95 26.39
CA VAL A 435 16.98 -12.67 26.50
C VAL A 435 18.07 -12.69 27.57
N THR A 436 17.98 -13.59 28.55
CA THR A 436 19.01 -13.76 29.60
C THR A 436 20.24 -14.46 29.03
N ARG A 437 21.42 -13.91 29.30
CA ARG A 437 22.71 -14.50 28.92
C ARG A 437 23.27 -15.38 30.03
N ARG A 438 23.27 -14.90 31.28
CA ARG A 438 23.96 -15.56 32.39
C ARG A 438 23.07 -15.76 33.63
N HIS A 439 22.58 -14.68 34.22
CA HIS A 439 21.87 -14.74 35.50
C HIS A 439 20.43 -14.25 35.41
N LEU A 440 19.54 -14.92 36.14
CA LEU A 440 18.19 -14.44 36.44
C LEU A 440 18.14 -14.12 37.94
N TRP A 441 17.88 -12.86 38.28
CA TRP A 441 17.64 -12.42 39.65
C TRP A 441 16.14 -12.25 39.88
N VAL A 442 15.63 -12.78 40.98
CA VAL A 442 14.20 -12.69 41.33
C VAL A 442 14.06 -12.18 42.75
N SER A 443 13.29 -11.10 42.96
CA SER A 443 12.96 -10.64 44.30
C SER A 443 12.07 -11.67 45.02
N LEU A 444 12.33 -11.94 46.31
CA LEU A 444 11.46 -12.80 47.12
C LEU A 444 10.03 -12.23 47.24
N GLN A 445 9.85 -10.91 47.13
CA GLN A 445 8.51 -10.29 47.09
C GLN A 445 7.77 -10.54 45.77
N ALA A 446 8.49 -10.79 44.67
CA ALA A 446 7.90 -11.14 43.38
C ALA A 446 7.41 -12.60 43.33
N LEU A 447 7.87 -13.44 44.26
CA LEU A 447 7.37 -14.80 44.44
C LEU A 447 6.05 -14.75 45.22
N SER A 448 4.95 -15.04 44.52
CA SER A 448 3.58 -14.97 45.03
C SER A 448 3.25 -16.07 46.06
N LYS A 449 1.98 -16.19 46.47
CA LYS A 449 1.38 -17.18 47.42
C LYS A 449 1.71 -18.68 47.16
N ARG A 450 2.55 -19.02 46.18
CA ARG A 450 2.93 -20.39 45.81
C ARG A 450 4.24 -20.80 46.49
N PRO A 451 4.40 -22.07 46.90
CA PRO A 451 5.61 -22.53 47.57
C PRO A 451 6.87 -22.38 46.71
N SER A 452 8.02 -22.07 47.33
CA SER A 452 9.29 -21.89 46.62
C SER A 452 9.70 -23.10 45.78
N ALA A 453 9.38 -24.32 46.23
CA ALA A 453 9.62 -25.55 45.47
C ALA A 453 8.89 -25.58 44.11
N TRP A 454 7.69 -25.00 44.03
CA TRP A 454 6.93 -24.92 42.78
C TRP A 454 7.62 -23.99 41.78
N TRP A 455 8.10 -22.82 42.25
CA TRP A 455 8.83 -21.88 41.42
C TRP A 455 10.17 -22.43 40.93
N ILE A 456 10.91 -23.13 41.80
CA ILE A 456 12.16 -23.81 41.43
C ILE A 456 11.91 -24.79 40.27
N GLN A 457 10.84 -25.59 40.33
CA GLN A 457 10.48 -26.50 39.24
C GLN A 457 10.17 -25.77 37.92
N GLN A 458 9.47 -24.63 37.97
CA GLN A 458 9.18 -23.84 36.76
C GLN A 458 10.45 -23.23 36.16
N TRP A 459 11.39 -22.80 37.00
CA TRP A 459 12.68 -22.24 36.58
C TRP A 459 13.57 -23.31 35.96
N GLU A 460 13.65 -24.50 36.56
CA GLU A 460 14.38 -25.65 36.01
C GLU A 460 13.82 -26.09 34.66
N GLN A 461 12.48 -26.17 34.54
CA GLN A 461 11.82 -26.46 33.26
C GLN A 461 12.08 -25.38 32.19
N ALA A 462 12.24 -24.13 32.61
CA ALA A 462 12.60 -23.02 31.74
C ALA A 462 14.11 -22.93 31.45
N GLY A 463 14.93 -23.83 32.01
CA GLY A 463 16.36 -23.90 31.75
C GLY A 463 17.24 -23.10 32.72
N PHE A 464 16.76 -22.79 33.93
CA PHE A 464 17.52 -22.10 34.98
C PHE A 464 17.81 -23.00 36.19
N HIS A 465 19.02 -22.95 36.75
CA HIS A 465 19.43 -23.70 37.94
C HIS A 465 19.70 -22.76 39.12
N SER A 466 19.26 -23.15 40.32
CA SER A 466 19.47 -22.32 41.52
C SER A 466 20.93 -22.37 41.99
N LEU A 467 21.57 -21.20 42.13
CA LEU A 467 22.99 -21.12 42.50
C LEU A 467 23.24 -20.83 43.99
N LYS A 468 22.42 -19.98 44.64
CA LYS A 468 22.46 -19.61 46.07
C LYS A 468 21.41 -18.51 46.40
N THR A 469 20.98 -18.42 47.66
CA THR A 469 20.24 -17.26 48.21
C THR A 469 21.19 -16.09 48.43
N THR A 470 20.76 -14.85 48.12
CA THR A 470 21.53 -13.65 48.48
C THR A 470 21.14 -13.20 49.88
N ASP A 471 21.65 -13.88 50.90
CA ASP A 471 21.52 -13.38 52.28
C ASP A 471 22.39 -12.12 52.43
N GLY A 472 21.77 -10.96 52.66
CA GLY A 472 22.48 -9.76 53.12
C GLY A 472 22.92 -8.73 52.06
N LEU A 473 22.09 -8.43 51.05
CA LEU A 473 22.27 -7.19 50.26
C LEU A 473 21.87 -5.97 51.12
N GLY A 474 22.86 -5.36 51.78
CA GLY A 474 22.66 -4.24 52.69
C GLY A 474 22.09 -2.97 52.04
N ARG A 475 21.55 -2.06 52.87
CA ARG A 475 21.00 -0.76 52.48
C ARG A 475 22.00 0.05 51.64
N LEU A 476 21.62 0.42 50.43
CA LEU A 476 22.35 1.39 49.60
C LEU A 476 21.79 2.80 49.84
N GLY A 477 22.58 3.65 50.50
CA GLY A 477 22.46 5.12 50.44
C GLY A 477 21.23 5.75 51.13
N ALA A 478 21.38 6.99 51.62
CA ALA A 478 20.33 7.73 52.30
C ALA A 478 19.21 8.13 51.30
N GLY A 479 18.14 7.33 51.22
CA GLY A 479 16.91 7.67 50.50
C GLY A 479 16.42 6.66 49.45
N GLY A 480 17.16 5.59 49.16
CA GLY A 480 16.71 4.54 48.22
C GLY A 480 15.73 3.54 48.83
N PRO A 481 14.83 2.92 48.04
CA PRO A 481 13.99 1.82 48.52
C PRO A 481 14.86 0.61 48.93
N PRO A 482 14.50 -0.15 49.98
CA PRO A 482 15.26 -1.33 50.37
C PRO A 482 15.24 -2.37 49.24
N LEU A 483 16.41 -2.77 48.73
CA LEU A 483 16.53 -3.99 47.93
C LEU A 483 16.20 -5.16 48.86
N THR A 484 15.06 -5.80 48.64
CA THR A 484 14.64 -6.97 49.41
C THR A 484 15.41 -8.21 49.00
N ASP A 485 15.53 -9.18 49.91
CA ASP A 485 16.17 -10.48 49.69
C ASP A 485 15.76 -11.10 48.34
N GLY A 486 16.71 -11.66 47.60
CA GLY A 486 16.51 -12.18 46.25
C GLY A 486 17.21 -13.51 45.98
N LEU A 487 16.74 -14.22 44.96
CA LEU A 487 17.30 -15.48 44.46
C LEU A 487 18.05 -15.25 43.14
N ILE A 488 19.27 -15.80 43.03
CA ILE A 488 20.04 -15.81 41.77
C ILE A 488 20.03 -17.22 41.17
N LEU A 489 19.66 -17.28 39.89
CA LEU A 489 19.59 -18.51 39.10
C LEU A 489 20.53 -18.39 37.87
N GLU A 490 21.21 -19.47 37.51
CA GLU A 490 22.06 -19.54 36.30
C GLU A 490 21.34 -20.18 35.13
N LYS A 491 21.59 -19.68 33.92
CA LYS A 491 21.09 -20.28 32.68
C LYS A 491 21.85 -21.56 32.32
N SER A 492 21.14 -22.67 32.14
CA SER A 492 21.67 -23.98 31.73
C SER A 492 22.05 -24.01 30.25
N GLN A 493 23.23 -24.55 29.92
CA GLN A 493 23.70 -24.67 28.53
C GLN A 493 23.25 -25.95 27.79
N SER A 494 22.56 -26.89 28.43
CA SER A 494 22.45 -28.28 27.90
C SER A 494 21.05 -28.80 27.52
N ALA A 495 20.00 -27.98 27.47
CA ALA A 495 18.61 -28.47 27.33
C ALA A 495 18.08 -28.56 25.88
N ALA A 496 18.92 -28.88 24.90
CA ALA A 496 18.53 -29.09 23.50
C ALA A 496 18.63 -30.56 23.10
N ALA A 497 17.86 -31.46 23.72
CA ALA A 497 17.64 -32.83 23.22
C ALA A 497 16.53 -33.55 24.01
N ARG A 498 15.45 -33.95 23.31
CA ARG A 498 14.53 -35.10 23.53
C ARG A 498 13.07 -34.71 23.29
N VAL A 499 12.58 -34.97 22.07
CA VAL A 499 11.40 -35.81 21.73
C VAL A 499 11.46 -36.06 20.20
N GLY A 500 11.70 -37.32 19.79
CA GLY A 500 11.44 -37.82 18.42
C GLY A 500 10.00 -38.36 18.32
N LEU A 501 9.42 -38.79 17.20
CA LEU A 501 9.92 -39.14 15.87
C LEU A 501 8.65 -39.38 15.01
N ILE A 502 8.31 -38.53 14.03
CA ILE A 502 7.52 -38.91 12.83
C ILE A 502 8.02 -38.03 11.65
N SER A 503 8.54 -38.71 10.62
CA SER A 503 8.90 -38.28 9.25
C SER A 503 9.33 -36.82 8.97
N ARG A 504 10.65 -36.67 8.70
CA ARG A 504 11.38 -35.53 8.08
C ARG A 504 10.59 -34.21 7.86
N PRO A 505 10.86 -33.14 8.65
CA PRO A 505 10.41 -31.82 8.26
C PRO A 505 11.26 -31.33 7.10
N SER A 506 10.58 -31.03 5.98
CA SER A 506 11.09 -30.15 4.93
C SER A 506 11.84 -28.99 5.58
N SER A 507 13.12 -28.85 5.26
CA SER A 507 13.98 -27.75 5.69
C SER A 507 13.54 -26.40 5.13
N ALA A 508 12.49 -26.37 4.29
CA ALA A 508 11.94 -25.14 3.78
C ALA A 508 11.24 -24.38 4.90
N ARG A 509 11.64 -23.12 5.08
CA ARG A 509 10.91 -22.13 5.88
C ARG A 509 10.08 -21.22 5.00
N THR A 510 10.45 -21.02 3.75
CA THR A 510 9.81 -20.07 2.83
C THR A 510 8.77 -20.76 1.96
N ILE A 511 7.62 -20.10 1.75
CA ILE A 511 6.55 -20.57 0.86
C ILE A 511 6.53 -19.69 -0.39
N CYS A 512 6.51 -20.30 -1.57
CA CYS A 512 6.05 -19.69 -2.80
C CYS A 512 4.59 -20.11 -3.01
N LEU A 513 3.66 -19.17 -2.91
CA LEU A 513 2.25 -19.42 -3.22
C LEU A 513 2.02 -19.13 -4.70
N ALA A 514 1.55 -20.10 -5.47
CA ALA A 514 1.25 -19.90 -6.88
C ALA A 514 -0.23 -20.15 -7.19
N THR A 515 -0.78 -19.45 -8.18
CA THR A 515 -2.09 -19.79 -8.77
C THR A 515 -1.90 -20.47 -10.12
N ASN A 516 -2.81 -21.37 -10.50
CA ASN A 516 -2.85 -21.99 -11.84
C ASN A 516 -4.27 -21.97 -12.39
N TYR A 517 -4.45 -21.25 -13.49
CA TYR A 517 -5.71 -21.17 -14.25
C TYR A 517 -5.63 -21.86 -15.60
N LEU A 518 -4.45 -22.41 -15.94
CA LEU A 518 -4.27 -23.22 -17.13
C LEU A 518 -4.89 -24.60 -16.93
N LEU A 519 -5.35 -25.20 -18.04
CA LEU A 519 -5.73 -26.61 -18.07
C LEU A 519 -4.54 -27.46 -17.59
N MET A 520 -4.82 -28.40 -16.68
CA MET A 520 -3.83 -29.33 -16.12
C MET A 520 -3.48 -30.44 -17.11
N THR A 521 -2.96 -30.07 -18.28
CA THR A 521 -2.43 -31.00 -19.28
C THR A 521 -1.18 -31.71 -18.74
N PRO A 522 -0.74 -32.82 -19.37
CA PRO A 522 0.52 -33.48 -18.98
C PRO A 522 1.73 -32.53 -18.98
N SER A 523 1.79 -31.60 -19.94
CA SER A 523 2.86 -30.61 -20.02
C SER A 523 2.79 -29.57 -18.90
N THR A 524 1.62 -29.02 -18.61
CA THR A 524 1.42 -28.07 -17.50
C THR A 524 1.71 -28.73 -16.15
N ARG A 525 1.28 -29.98 -15.96
CA ARG A 525 1.59 -30.77 -14.76
C ARG A 525 3.09 -30.95 -14.60
N GLN A 526 3.78 -31.36 -15.66
CA GLN A 526 5.23 -31.60 -15.61
C GLN A 526 5.99 -30.31 -15.27
N MET A 527 5.64 -29.19 -15.91
CA MET A 527 6.20 -27.88 -15.60
C MET A 527 6.05 -27.51 -14.11
N TRP A 528 4.87 -27.72 -13.51
CA TRP A 528 4.68 -27.47 -12.08
C TRP A 528 5.46 -28.43 -11.19
N ALA A 529 5.57 -29.70 -11.58
CA ALA A 529 6.38 -30.68 -10.86
C ALA A 529 7.86 -30.30 -10.86
N ASP A 530 8.39 -29.87 -12.01
CA ASP A 530 9.78 -29.47 -12.17
C ASP A 530 10.09 -28.19 -11.39
N LEU A 531 9.20 -27.18 -11.46
CA LEU A 531 9.35 -25.95 -10.68
C LEU A 531 9.29 -26.20 -9.17
N ALA A 532 8.40 -27.08 -8.71
CA ALA A 532 8.31 -27.47 -7.30
C ALA A 532 9.62 -28.11 -6.80
N GLN A 533 10.21 -29.01 -7.60
CA GLN A 533 11.48 -29.66 -7.26
C GLN A 533 12.64 -28.66 -7.21
N GLU A 534 12.72 -27.73 -8.17
CA GLU A 534 13.76 -26.69 -8.15
C GLU A 534 13.62 -25.74 -6.95
N LEU A 535 12.40 -25.35 -6.59
CA LEU A 535 12.14 -24.55 -5.39
C LEU A 535 12.50 -25.32 -4.10
N GLU A 536 12.14 -26.60 -4.02
CA GLU A 536 12.43 -27.45 -2.86
C GLU A 536 13.95 -27.59 -2.66
N ARG A 537 14.71 -27.78 -3.75
CA ARG A 537 16.19 -27.82 -3.72
C ARG A 537 16.81 -26.54 -3.16
N LEU A 538 16.12 -25.42 -3.32
CA LEU A 538 16.52 -24.10 -2.81
C LEU A 538 15.92 -23.76 -1.44
N GLY A 539 15.25 -24.71 -0.77
CA GLY A 539 14.65 -24.51 0.55
C GLY A 539 13.36 -23.68 0.55
N CYS A 540 12.64 -23.66 -0.58
CA CYS A 540 11.35 -23.01 -0.73
C CYS A 540 10.26 -24.02 -1.09
N GLN A 541 9.14 -24.01 -0.37
CA GLN A 541 8.01 -24.90 -0.66
C GLN A 541 7.04 -24.21 -1.61
N LEU A 542 6.80 -24.82 -2.78
CA LEU A 542 5.67 -24.43 -3.63
C LEU A 542 4.35 -24.89 -2.99
N ILE A 543 3.33 -24.03 -3.05
CA ILE A 543 1.93 -24.37 -2.78
C ILE A 543 1.10 -23.84 -3.95
N LEU A 544 0.28 -24.71 -4.54
CA LEU A 544 -0.44 -24.41 -5.78
C LEU A 544 -1.95 -24.29 -5.55
N LEU A 545 -2.51 -23.13 -5.86
CA LEU A 545 -3.95 -22.90 -5.95
C LEU A 545 -4.39 -23.09 -7.39
N SER A 546 -5.09 -24.17 -7.71
CA SER A 546 -5.44 -24.50 -9.10
C SER A 546 -6.94 -24.58 -9.29
N THR A 547 -7.47 -24.09 -10.42
CA THR A 547 -8.89 -24.28 -10.79
C THR A 547 -9.19 -25.68 -11.29
N THR A 548 -8.16 -26.43 -11.65
CA THR A 548 -8.25 -27.85 -12.03
C THR A 548 -7.27 -28.66 -11.19
N LEU A 549 -7.75 -29.74 -10.57
CA LEU A 549 -6.86 -30.64 -9.83
C LEU A 549 -6.14 -31.57 -10.82
N PRO A 550 -4.87 -31.91 -10.56
CA PRO A 550 -4.15 -32.87 -11.39
C PRO A 550 -4.66 -34.29 -11.14
N ASP A 551 -4.78 -35.07 -12.21
CA ASP A 551 -5.18 -36.49 -12.15
C ASP A 551 -4.20 -37.35 -11.33
N SER A 552 -2.96 -36.89 -11.18
CA SER A 552 -1.94 -37.51 -10.35
C SER A 552 -1.24 -36.49 -9.45
N PRO A 553 -0.88 -36.85 -8.21
CA PRO A 553 -0.30 -35.93 -7.25
C PRO A 553 0.93 -35.18 -7.80
N LEU A 554 1.04 -33.89 -7.47
CA LEU A 554 2.23 -33.08 -7.69
C LEU A 554 3.17 -33.19 -6.48
N PRO A 555 4.48 -32.92 -6.64
CA PRO A 555 5.45 -32.86 -5.53
C PRO A 555 5.31 -31.56 -4.70
N CYS A 556 4.08 -31.05 -4.57
CA CYS A 556 3.73 -29.89 -3.75
C CYS A 556 2.25 -29.96 -3.35
N PRO A 557 1.84 -29.31 -2.26
CA PRO A 557 0.42 -29.18 -1.93
C PRO A 557 -0.35 -28.44 -3.02
N VAL A 558 -1.54 -28.97 -3.36
CA VAL A 558 -2.46 -28.38 -4.33
C VAL A 558 -3.83 -28.20 -3.69
N TYR A 559 -4.47 -27.06 -3.92
CA TYR A 559 -5.84 -26.80 -3.46
C TYR A 559 -6.72 -26.26 -4.58
N LEU A 560 -7.98 -26.69 -4.60
CA LEU A 560 -8.96 -26.28 -5.60
C LEU A 560 -9.39 -24.84 -5.35
N HIS A 561 -9.02 -23.95 -6.25
CA HIS A 561 -9.31 -22.53 -6.19
C HIS A 561 -10.46 -22.19 -7.14
N PRO A 562 -11.51 -21.46 -6.70
CA PRO A 562 -12.61 -21.08 -7.59
C PRO A 562 -12.16 -20.23 -8.80
N TYR A 563 -12.79 -20.43 -9.96
CA TYR A 563 -12.42 -19.74 -11.20
C TYR A 563 -13.14 -18.40 -11.37
N LEU A 564 -14.46 -18.34 -11.15
CA LEU A 564 -15.23 -17.09 -11.26
C LEU A 564 -15.47 -16.48 -9.89
N MET A 565 -15.65 -15.15 -9.85
CA MET A 565 -15.85 -14.45 -8.58
C MET A 565 -17.07 -14.95 -7.82
N ARG A 566 -18.19 -15.21 -8.51
CA ARG A 566 -19.41 -15.77 -7.89
C ARG A 566 -19.18 -17.09 -7.16
N ASP A 567 -18.22 -17.90 -7.63
CA ASP A 567 -18.00 -19.26 -7.14
C ASP A 567 -17.33 -19.22 -5.75
N PHE A 568 -16.68 -18.11 -5.37
CA PHE A 568 -16.19 -17.91 -4.00
C PHE A 568 -17.32 -17.86 -2.98
N ALA A 569 -18.48 -17.27 -3.33
CA ALA A 569 -19.63 -17.27 -2.44
C ALA A 569 -20.27 -18.66 -2.32
N VAL A 570 -20.20 -19.48 -3.37
CA VAL A 570 -20.65 -20.88 -3.34
C VAL A 570 -19.70 -21.74 -2.52
N ALA A 571 -18.40 -21.59 -2.74
CA ALA A 571 -17.37 -22.36 -2.04
C ALA A 571 -17.27 -21.98 -0.56
N PHE A 572 -17.48 -20.70 -0.21
CA PHE A 572 -17.33 -20.16 1.15
C PHE A 572 -18.54 -19.31 1.56
N PRO A 573 -19.74 -19.91 1.71
CA PRO A 573 -20.98 -19.17 1.96
C PRO A 573 -20.95 -18.37 3.26
N ALA A 574 -20.37 -18.93 4.33
CA ALA A 574 -20.20 -18.25 5.60
C ALA A 574 -19.26 -17.02 5.52
N LEU A 575 -18.37 -16.95 4.52
CA LEU A 575 -17.52 -15.78 4.29
C LEU A 575 -18.25 -14.73 3.45
N ALA A 576 -19.15 -15.14 2.55
CA ALA A 576 -19.97 -14.24 1.74
C ALA A 576 -20.91 -13.38 2.61
N GLU A 577 -21.28 -13.86 3.80
CA GLU A 577 -22.19 -13.17 4.74
C GLU A 577 -21.49 -12.20 5.70
N ARG A 578 -20.15 -12.20 5.76
CA ARG A 578 -19.36 -11.46 6.78
C ARG A 578 -19.08 -10.00 6.45
N GLY A 579 -19.55 -9.48 5.32
CA GLY A 579 -19.21 -8.14 4.86
C GLY A 579 -20.32 -7.43 4.10
N GLU A 580 -20.12 -6.14 3.89
CA GLU A 580 -21.00 -5.33 3.07
C GLU A 580 -20.79 -5.62 1.59
N LEU A 581 -21.90 -5.69 0.83
CA LEU A 581 -21.90 -5.87 -0.62
C LEU A 581 -21.48 -4.56 -1.31
N SER A 582 -20.18 -4.24 -1.25
CA SER A 582 -19.62 -3.03 -1.83
C SER A 582 -18.36 -3.31 -2.66
N ALA A 583 -18.21 -2.54 -3.72
CA ALA A 583 -17.06 -2.58 -4.62
C ALA A 583 -16.67 -1.14 -5.00
N SER A 584 -15.38 -0.85 -5.01
CA SER A 584 -14.85 0.39 -5.59
C SER A 584 -15.09 0.44 -7.11
N ALA A 585 -14.98 1.62 -7.72
CA ALA A 585 -15.13 1.77 -9.17
C ALA A 585 -14.17 0.86 -9.97
N TRP A 586 -12.95 0.66 -9.47
CA TRP A 586 -11.97 -0.24 -10.09
C TRP A 586 -12.40 -1.71 -9.97
N GLU A 587 -12.92 -2.13 -8.82
CA GLU A 587 -13.39 -3.51 -8.62
C GLU A 587 -14.64 -3.80 -9.44
N LEU A 588 -15.58 -2.85 -9.55
CA LEU A 588 -16.75 -2.97 -10.43
C LEU A 588 -16.34 -3.21 -11.88
N ALA A 589 -15.29 -2.54 -12.37
CA ALA A 589 -14.77 -2.79 -13.72
C ALA A 589 -14.23 -4.23 -13.87
N ARG A 590 -13.58 -4.78 -12.84
CA ARG A 590 -13.07 -6.16 -12.83
C ARG A 590 -14.19 -7.18 -12.71
N LEU A 591 -15.21 -6.93 -11.90
CA LEU A 591 -16.40 -7.76 -11.79
C LEU A 591 -17.16 -7.85 -13.11
N ARG A 592 -17.31 -6.74 -13.85
CA ARG A 592 -17.93 -6.76 -15.18
C ARG A 592 -17.15 -7.63 -16.17
N ALA A 593 -15.82 -7.53 -16.15
CA ALA A 593 -14.97 -8.40 -16.95
C ALA A 593 -15.07 -9.88 -16.52
N ASP A 594 -15.24 -10.15 -15.22
CA ASP A 594 -15.46 -11.51 -14.70
C ASP A 594 -16.82 -12.10 -15.14
N GLN A 595 -17.89 -11.31 -15.01
CA GLN A 595 -19.25 -11.69 -15.44
C GLN A 595 -19.28 -12.10 -16.90
N SER A 596 -18.53 -11.39 -17.75
CA SER A 596 -18.45 -11.66 -19.18
C SER A 596 -17.73 -12.97 -19.55
N ARG A 597 -17.02 -13.59 -18.60
CA ARG A 597 -16.37 -14.91 -18.78
C ARG A 597 -17.32 -16.07 -18.52
N ALA A 598 -18.45 -15.84 -17.86
CA ALA A 598 -19.48 -16.85 -17.71
C ALA A 598 -20.31 -16.92 -19.01
N PRO A 599 -20.53 -18.11 -19.62
CA PRO A 599 -21.29 -18.23 -20.86
C PRO A 599 -22.70 -17.63 -20.82
N VAL A 600 -23.35 -17.66 -19.66
CA VAL A 600 -24.71 -17.11 -19.43
C VAL A 600 -24.64 -15.78 -18.64
N GLY A 601 -23.44 -15.28 -18.35
CA GLY A 601 -23.24 -14.21 -17.38
C GLY A 601 -23.64 -14.62 -15.95
N TYR A 602 -23.65 -13.64 -15.05
CA TYR A 602 -24.28 -13.75 -13.72
C TYR A 602 -24.54 -12.35 -13.14
N SER A 603 -25.40 -12.24 -12.13
CA SER A 603 -25.85 -10.93 -11.61
C SER A 603 -24.75 -10.19 -10.84
N LEU A 604 -24.87 -8.86 -10.75
CA LEU A 604 -23.94 -8.05 -9.95
C LEU A 604 -24.02 -8.43 -8.46
N ASP A 605 -25.19 -8.81 -7.95
CA ASP A 605 -25.36 -9.30 -6.57
C ASP A 605 -24.52 -10.56 -6.31
N GLN A 606 -24.58 -11.55 -7.23
CA GLN A 606 -23.74 -12.75 -7.16
C GLN A 606 -22.24 -12.39 -7.22
N ALA A 607 -21.87 -11.40 -8.03
CA ALA A 607 -20.50 -10.89 -8.11
C ALA A 607 -20.03 -10.25 -6.80
N LEU A 608 -20.87 -9.42 -6.16
CA LEU A 608 -20.55 -8.71 -4.92
C LEU A 608 -20.47 -9.67 -3.72
N ARG A 609 -21.34 -10.68 -3.65
CA ARG A 609 -21.25 -11.76 -2.66
C ARG A 609 -19.95 -12.55 -2.83
N GLY A 610 -19.63 -12.87 -4.09
CA GLY A 610 -18.37 -13.51 -4.47
C GLY A 610 -17.15 -12.70 -4.05
N LEU A 611 -17.16 -11.39 -4.32
CA LEU A 611 -16.09 -10.46 -3.94
C LEU A 611 -15.91 -10.41 -2.42
N THR A 612 -17.00 -10.39 -1.66
CA THR A 612 -16.98 -10.39 -0.20
C THR A 612 -16.32 -11.66 0.34
N ALA A 613 -16.74 -12.83 -0.17
CA ALA A 613 -16.13 -14.10 0.18
C ALA A 613 -14.65 -14.16 -0.22
N PHE A 614 -14.30 -13.69 -1.43
CA PHE A 614 -12.94 -13.66 -1.94
C PHE A 614 -12.02 -12.79 -1.08
N ARG A 615 -12.44 -11.58 -0.69
CA ARG A 615 -11.64 -10.68 0.15
C ARG A 615 -11.28 -11.35 1.49
N ALA A 616 -12.26 -11.97 2.14
CA ALA A 616 -12.04 -12.70 3.38
C ALA A 616 -11.14 -13.93 3.17
N TYR A 617 -11.44 -14.74 2.14
CA TYR A 617 -10.66 -15.91 1.74
C TYR A 617 -9.19 -15.54 1.49
N ALA A 618 -8.92 -14.54 0.65
CA ALA A 618 -7.58 -14.16 0.25
C ALA A 618 -6.79 -13.53 1.41
N THR A 619 -7.45 -12.71 2.23
CA THR A 619 -6.81 -12.09 3.41
C THR A 619 -6.40 -13.15 4.42
N GLU A 620 -7.30 -14.07 4.78
CA GLU A 620 -7.00 -15.15 5.73
C GLU A 620 -5.98 -16.13 5.16
N LEU A 621 -6.05 -16.43 3.86
CA LEU A 621 -5.06 -17.25 3.17
C LEU A 621 -3.67 -16.64 3.30
N LEU A 622 -3.48 -15.36 2.96
CA LEU A 622 -2.18 -14.69 3.06
C LEU A 622 -1.71 -14.55 4.52
N GLN A 623 -2.60 -14.22 5.45
CA GLN A 623 -2.26 -14.04 6.87
C GLN A 623 -1.84 -15.34 7.55
N ARG A 624 -2.50 -16.47 7.24
CA ARG A 624 -2.18 -17.78 7.82
C ARG A 624 -0.99 -18.41 7.13
N LEU A 625 -0.95 -18.32 5.80
CA LEU A 625 0.09 -18.95 5.02
C LEU A 625 1.39 -18.16 5.08
N GLN A 626 1.34 -16.83 5.18
CA GLN A 626 2.49 -15.90 5.15
C GLN A 626 3.52 -16.26 4.06
N PRO A 627 3.12 -16.31 2.78
CA PRO A 627 4.05 -16.65 1.71
C PRO A 627 5.19 -15.64 1.63
N GLY A 628 6.39 -16.13 1.33
CA GLY A 628 7.55 -15.26 1.08
C GLY A 628 7.51 -14.67 -0.33
N PHE A 629 6.86 -15.35 -1.27
CA PHE A 629 6.66 -14.90 -2.63
C PHE A 629 5.34 -15.41 -3.17
N VAL A 630 4.67 -14.62 -4.01
CA VAL A 630 3.41 -14.99 -4.66
C VAL A 630 3.56 -14.92 -6.18
N LEU A 631 3.22 -16.01 -6.87
CA LEU A 631 3.30 -16.15 -8.32
C LEU A 631 1.88 -16.30 -8.89
N LEU A 632 1.36 -15.28 -9.56
CA LEU A 632 -0.03 -15.26 -10.00
C LEU A 632 -0.15 -15.54 -11.50
N ALA A 633 -0.99 -16.49 -11.89
CA ALA A 633 -1.32 -16.72 -13.29
C ALA A 633 -2.32 -15.66 -13.78
N ASP A 634 -2.13 -15.16 -15.00
CA ASP A 634 -3.11 -14.38 -15.75
C ASP A 634 -3.69 -13.15 -15.03
N ASN A 635 -3.21 -11.97 -15.38
CA ASN A 635 -3.66 -10.70 -14.78
C ASN A 635 -5.07 -10.24 -15.23
N THR A 636 -5.66 -10.94 -16.18
CA THR A 636 -6.93 -10.57 -16.82
C THR A 636 -8.13 -11.08 -16.01
N LEU A 637 -7.87 -12.01 -15.08
CA LEU A 637 -8.84 -12.56 -14.13
C LEU A 637 -9.05 -11.63 -12.93
N CYS A 638 -10.29 -11.56 -12.45
CA CYS A 638 -10.68 -10.65 -11.39
C CYS A 638 -9.96 -10.98 -10.07
N GLN A 639 -9.95 -12.26 -9.70
CA GLN A 639 -9.27 -12.78 -8.51
C GLN A 639 -7.76 -12.56 -8.55
N THR A 640 -7.10 -12.68 -9.72
CA THR A 640 -5.68 -12.39 -9.86
C THR A 640 -5.40 -10.92 -9.60
N ALA A 641 -6.15 -10.03 -10.26
CA ALA A 641 -5.96 -8.59 -10.10
C ALA A 641 -6.17 -8.15 -8.64
N LEU A 642 -7.16 -8.73 -7.96
CA LEU A 642 -7.43 -8.47 -6.54
C LEU A 642 -6.35 -9.05 -5.62
N LEU A 643 -5.91 -10.29 -5.84
CA LEU A 643 -4.85 -10.90 -5.04
C LEU A 643 -3.51 -10.18 -5.23
N HIS A 644 -3.19 -9.77 -6.46
CA HIS A 644 -2.00 -8.97 -6.77
C HIS A 644 -2.02 -7.65 -5.98
N ARG A 645 -3.17 -6.95 -6.00
CA ARG A 645 -3.35 -5.72 -5.23
C ARG A 645 -3.18 -5.98 -3.72
N LEU A 646 -3.81 -7.02 -3.19
CA LEU A 646 -3.72 -7.38 -1.78
C LEU A 646 -2.28 -7.70 -1.36
N CYS A 647 -1.52 -8.43 -2.19
CA CYS A 647 -0.10 -8.70 -1.94
C CYS A 647 0.70 -7.39 -1.84
N ARG A 648 0.46 -6.43 -2.75
CA ARG A 648 1.11 -5.11 -2.70
C ARG A 648 0.70 -4.27 -1.49
N GLU A 649 -0.55 -4.36 -1.04
CA GLU A 649 -1.04 -3.69 0.16
C GLU A 649 -0.53 -4.33 1.46
N THR A 650 0.00 -5.56 1.38
CA THR A 650 0.53 -6.33 2.52
C THR A 650 2.04 -6.57 2.41
N ASP A 651 2.73 -5.85 1.53
CA ASP A 651 4.17 -5.93 1.28
C ASP A 651 4.70 -7.33 0.94
N VAL A 652 3.85 -8.20 0.36
CA VAL A 652 4.25 -9.53 -0.12
C VAL A 652 4.78 -9.41 -1.56
N PRO A 653 6.03 -9.82 -1.82
CA PRO A 653 6.59 -9.88 -3.17
C PRO A 653 5.70 -10.72 -4.07
N VAL A 654 5.31 -10.13 -5.20
CA VAL A 654 4.39 -10.75 -6.14
C VAL A 654 4.87 -10.52 -7.56
N ALA A 655 4.79 -11.56 -8.38
CA ALA A 655 4.98 -11.47 -9.83
C ALA A 655 3.82 -12.18 -10.53
N ILE A 656 3.49 -11.71 -11.73
CA ILE A 656 2.53 -12.37 -12.59
C ILE A 656 3.32 -13.25 -13.54
N TYR A 657 2.90 -14.50 -13.72
CA TYR A 657 3.45 -15.37 -14.75
C TYR A 657 2.38 -15.69 -15.78
N GLU A 658 2.83 -15.91 -17.01
CA GLU A 658 1.98 -16.26 -18.12
C GLU A 658 2.66 -17.28 -19.03
N ARG A 659 1.85 -17.94 -19.88
CA ARG A 659 2.41 -18.68 -21.01
C ARG A 659 3.16 -17.70 -21.89
N GLY A 660 4.43 -17.97 -22.14
CA GLY A 660 5.28 -17.10 -22.93
C GLY A 660 4.77 -16.91 -24.36
N LEU A 661 5.32 -15.91 -25.07
CA LEU A 661 4.88 -15.54 -26.41
C LEU A 661 5.11 -16.63 -27.46
N LEU A 662 5.95 -17.62 -27.16
CA LEU A 662 6.14 -18.83 -27.97
C LEU A 662 5.78 -20.10 -27.17
N PRO A 663 5.36 -21.20 -27.82
CA PRO A 663 5.05 -22.45 -27.13
C PRO A 663 6.20 -22.98 -26.27
N GLU A 664 5.87 -23.75 -25.22
CA GLU A 664 6.82 -24.35 -24.26
C GLU A 664 7.65 -23.34 -23.44
N THR A 665 7.24 -22.08 -23.40
CA THR A 665 7.85 -21.05 -22.58
C THR A 665 6.86 -20.46 -21.58
N LEU A 666 7.39 -19.92 -20.48
CA LEU A 666 6.74 -19.01 -19.56
C LEU A 666 7.38 -17.62 -19.67
N MET A 667 6.73 -16.62 -19.09
CA MET A 667 7.36 -15.32 -18.83
C MET A 667 6.79 -14.68 -17.57
N LEU A 668 7.57 -13.78 -16.97
CA LEU A 668 7.14 -12.95 -15.85
C LEU A 668 6.76 -11.56 -16.32
N GLU A 669 5.74 -10.99 -15.68
CA GLU A 669 5.19 -9.68 -15.96
C GLU A 669 4.94 -8.92 -14.65
N SER A 670 5.23 -7.62 -14.65
CA SER A 670 4.97 -6.74 -13.50
C SER A 670 3.50 -6.35 -13.40
N TYR A 671 2.77 -6.35 -14.52
CA TYR A 671 1.39 -5.92 -14.55
C TYR A 671 0.47 -6.82 -15.37
N GLY A 672 0.90 -7.31 -16.53
CA GLY A 672 0.08 -8.16 -17.41
C GLY A 672 0.68 -8.41 -18.77
N MET A 673 -0.03 -9.14 -19.64
CA MET A 673 0.45 -9.46 -20.99
C MET A 673 0.04 -8.42 -22.04
N GLN A 674 0.56 -8.59 -23.26
CA GLN A 674 0.15 -7.84 -24.45
C GLN A 674 0.31 -6.32 -24.29
N ALA A 675 -0.78 -5.54 -24.29
CA ALA A 675 -0.70 -4.09 -24.14
C ALA A 675 -0.13 -3.67 -22.77
N TRP A 676 -0.22 -4.54 -21.77
CA TRP A 676 0.34 -4.34 -20.44
C TRP A 676 1.71 -4.96 -20.23
N SER A 677 2.22 -5.71 -21.20
CA SER A 677 3.51 -6.37 -21.09
C SER A 677 4.62 -5.36 -20.77
N ASP A 678 5.54 -5.76 -19.91
CA ASP A 678 6.77 -5.03 -19.62
C ASP A 678 7.60 -4.83 -20.88
N LEU A 679 7.50 -5.77 -21.85
CA LEU A 679 8.07 -5.61 -23.19
C LEU A 679 7.58 -4.34 -23.88
N ARG A 680 6.37 -3.86 -23.58
CA ARG A 680 5.80 -2.65 -24.19
C ARG A 680 5.88 -1.45 -23.26
N THR A 681 5.64 -1.65 -21.97
CA THR A 681 5.40 -0.56 -21.02
C THR A 681 6.65 -0.14 -20.23
N HIS A 682 7.65 -1.02 -20.11
CA HIS A 682 8.84 -0.73 -19.33
C HIS A 682 9.79 0.25 -20.04
N TRP A 683 10.24 1.31 -19.36
CA TRP A 683 11.06 2.36 -19.98
C TRP A 683 12.35 1.81 -20.60
N LEU A 684 13.01 0.85 -19.94
CA LEU A 684 14.24 0.22 -20.42
C LEU A 684 14.03 -0.74 -21.60
N ALA A 685 12.79 -1.19 -21.84
CA ALA A 685 12.49 -2.12 -22.93
C ALA A 685 12.35 -1.43 -24.30
N ARG A 686 12.39 -0.09 -24.38
CA ARG A 686 12.00 0.66 -25.60
C ARG A 686 12.90 0.45 -26.82
N GLN A 687 14.18 0.19 -26.62
CA GLN A 687 15.14 0.02 -27.72
C GLN A 687 15.13 -1.42 -28.22
N MET A 688 15.09 -1.61 -29.54
CA MET A 688 15.23 -2.93 -30.14
C MET A 688 16.72 -3.31 -30.17
N PRO A 689 17.12 -4.50 -29.69
CA PRO A 689 18.49 -4.97 -29.86
C PRO A 689 18.82 -5.25 -31.32
N ALA A 690 20.11 -5.32 -31.63
CA ALA A 690 20.57 -5.79 -32.92
C ALA A 690 20.23 -7.29 -33.11
N LEU A 691 19.95 -7.68 -34.36
CA LEU A 691 19.72 -9.07 -34.72
C LEU A 691 21.00 -9.90 -34.57
N ASP A 692 20.93 -10.96 -33.78
CA ASP A 692 21.86 -12.09 -33.87
C ASP A 692 21.25 -13.17 -34.78
N ALA A 693 21.70 -13.18 -36.05
CA ALA A 693 21.14 -14.06 -37.07
C ALA A 693 21.39 -15.55 -36.78
N ALA A 694 22.53 -15.90 -36.17
CA ALA A 694 22.84 -17.28 -35.83
C ALA A 694 21.94 -17.77 -34.69
N ARG A 695 21.73 -16.92 -33.68
CA ARG A 695 20.81 -17.21 -32.58
C ARG A 695 19.37 -17.34 -33.06
N TYR A 696 18.91 -16.43 -33.91
CA TYR A 696 17.58 -16.52 -34.52
C TYR A 696 17.40 -17.83 -35.31
N ALA A 697 18.39 -18.23 -36.11
CA ALA A 697 18.33 -19.45 -36.90
C ALA A 697 18.15 -20.70 -36.02
N ALA A 698 18.84 -20.78 -34.88
CA ALA A 698 18.69 -21.88 -33.93
C ALA A 698 17.28 -21.93 -33.30
N ILE A 699 16.74 -20.77 -32.90
CA ILE A 699 15.38 -20.66 -32.37
C ILE A 699 14.35 -21.10 -33.43
N ARG A 700 14.50 -20.59 -34.66
CA ARG A 700 13.62 -20.92 -35.78
C ARG A 700 13.65 -22.40 -36.11
N ASP A 701 14.83 -23.02 -36.15
CA ASP A 701 15.01 -24.44 -36.43
C ASP A 701 14.35 -25.34 -35.36
N TYR A 702 14.37 -24.94 -34.09
CA TYR A 702 13.62 -25.63 -33.04
C TYR A 702 12.12 -25.67 -33.33
N TYR A 703 11.51 -24.48 -33.51
CA TYR A 703 10.06 -24.35 -33.65
C TYR A 703 9.53 -24.90 -34.98
N LEU A 704 10.27 -24.74 -36.09
CA LEU A 704 9.85 -25.28 -37.38
C LEU A 704 9.96 -26.80 -37.46
N ARG A 705 10.92 -27.42 -36.76
CA ARG A 705 11.05 -28.89 -36.73
C ARG A 705 10.05 -29.53 -35.78
N ARG A 706 9.97 -29.04 -34.54
CA ARG A 706 9.13 -29.64 -33.50
C ARG A 706 7.66 -29.23 -33.56
N LYS A 707 7.37 -28.04 -34.10
CA LYS A 707 6.03 -27.45 -34.17
C LYS A 707 5.24 -27.61 -32.86
N PRO A 708 5.82 -27.24 -31.70
CA PRO A 708 5.15 -27.39 -30.42
C PRO A 708 3.83 -26.63 -30.41
N GLN A 709 2.81 -27.21 -29.79
CA GLN A 709 1.45 -26.68 -29.83
C GLN A 709 0.98 -26.28 -28.43
N LYS A 710 0.44 -25.06 -28.30
CA LYS A 710 -0.20 -24.62 -27.03
C LYS A 710 -1.55 -25.31 -26.79
N TYR A 711 -2.26 -25.61 -27.88
CA TYR A 711 -3.52 -26.32 -27.90
C TYR A 711 -3.44 -27.41 -28.95
N HIS A 712 -4.09 -28.56 -28.69
CA HIS A 712 -4.16 -29.64 -29.66
C HIS A 712 -4.64 -29.11 -31.02
N GLN A 713 -3.90 -29.42 -32.09
CA GLN A 713 -4.26 -29.12 -33.47
C GLN A 713 -4.49 -30.41 -34.26
N PRO A 714 -5.28 -30.35 -35.35
CA PRO A 714 -5.26 -31.39 -36.38
C PRO A 714 -3.85 -31.65 -36.90
N ASP A 715 -3.65 -32.79 -37.56
CA ASP A 715 -2.35 -33.15 -38.15
C ASP A 715 -1.87 -32.06 -39.13
N PHE A 716 -0.56 -31.81 -39.16
CA PHE A 716 0.07 -30.84 -40.05
C PHE A 716 -0.12 -31.22 -41.53
N GLY A 717 -0.29 -32.52 -41.81
CA GLY A 717 -0.54 -33.04 -43.15
C GLY A 717 0.60 -32.73 -44.11
N LEU A 718 0.24 -32.39 -45.36
CA LEU A 718 1.19 -32.11 -46.45
C LEU A 718 1.66 -30.65 -46.51
N GLY A 719 1.41 -29.85 -45.47
CA GLY A 719 1.85 -28.46 -45.35
C GLY A 719 0.99 -27.43 -46.09
N GLY A 720 1.46 -26.18 -46.11
CA GLY A 720 0.68 -25.02 -46.56
C GLY A 720 0.27 -25.04 -48.03
N ALA A 721 1.10 -25.60 -48.93
CA ALA A 721 0.78 -25.67 -50.36
C ALA A 721 -0.43 -26.58 -50.64
N ALA A 722 -0.47 -27.76 -50.02
CA ALA A 722 -1.60 -28.67 -50.11
C ALA A 722 -2.87 -28.08 -49.48
N LEU A 723 -2.71 -27.36 -48.36
CA LEU A 723 -3.83 -26.67 -47.73
C LEU A 723 -4.41 -25.56 -48.64
N ARG A 724 -3.57 -24.82 -49.38
CA ARG A 724 -4.06 -23.84 -50.38
C ARG A 724 -4.90 -24.50 -51.45
N GLU A 725 -4.48 -25.65 -51.95
CA GLU A 725 -5.23 -26.40 -52.96
C GLU A 725 -6.55 -26.92 -52.40
N GLN A 726 -6.53 -27.53 -51.19
CA GLN A 726 -7.70 -28.03 -50.49
C GLN A 726 -8.76 -26.94 -50.27
N LEU A 727 -8.33 -25.72 -49.97
CA LEU A 727 -9.19 -24.57 -49.74
C LEU A 727 -9.57 -23.80 -51.02
N GLY A 728 -9.10 -24.23 -52.21
CA GLY A 728 -9.38 -23.56 -53.47
C GLY A 728 -8.77 -22.16 -53.58
N LEU A 729 -7.59 -21.95 -52.97
CA LEU A 729 -6.90 -20.66 -52.87
C LEU A 729 -5.78 -20.48 -53.91
N THR A 730 -5.64 -21.42 -54.84
CA THR A 730 -4.61 -21.37 -55.90
C THR A 730 -4.73 -20.09 -56.73
N GLY A 731 -3.61 -19.37 -56.89
CA GLY A 731 -3.55 -18.11 -57.64
C GLY A 731 -4.06 -16.87 -56.91
N LYS A 732 -4.52 -16.98 -55.65
CA LYS A 732 -4.93 -15.84 -54.83
C LYS A 732 -3.84 -15.46 -53.81
N GLN A 733 -3.79 -14.18 -53.46
CA GLN A 733 -3.11 -13.74 -52.23
C GLN A 733 -3.96 -14.14 -51.02
N VAL A 734 -3.36 -14.73 -50.00
CA VAL A 734 -4.07 -15.26 -48.83
C VAL A 734 -3.79 -14.41 -47.61
N VAL A 735 -4.83 -13.80 -47.04
CA VAL A 735 -4.81 -13.17 -45.73
C VAL A 735 -5.40 -14.15 -44.73
N ALA A 736 -4.56 -14.69 -43.84
CA ALA A 736 -5.03 -15.54 -42.74
C ALA A 736 -5.27 -14.68 -41.51
N PHE A 737 -6.53 -14.51 -41.11
CA PHE A 737 -6.88 -13.87 -39.84
C PHE A 737 -6.95 -14.92 -38.74
N LEU A 738 -6.01 -14.84 -37.79
CA LEU A 738 -5.95 -15.71 -36.63
C LEU A 738 -6.68 -15.02 -35.47
N GLY A 739 -7.92 -15.45 -35.24
CA GLY A 739 -8.77 -14.92 -34.19
C GLY A 739 -8.18 -15.14 -32.81
N GLY A 740 -8.31 -14.14 -31.94
CA GLY A 740 -7.72 -14.18 -30.61
C GLY A 740 -7.69 -12.82 -29.94
N GLY A 741 -8.85 -12.38 -29.45
CA GLY A 741 -9.00 -11.28 -28.49
C GLY A 741 -9.71 -11.66 -27.19
N TYR A 742 -10.27 -12.88 -27.13
CA TYR A 742 -11.07 -13.38 -26.00
C TYR A 742 -10.25 -13.64 -24.74
N GLU A 743 -9.06 -14.25 -24.88
CA GLU A 743 -8.23 -14.67 -23.74
C GLU A 743 -7.49 -13.52 -23.06
N ALA A 744 -7.12 -12.48 -23.79
CA ALA A 744 -6.18 -11.48 -23.27
C ALA A 744 -6.84 -10.35 -22.48
N ASN A 745 -8.13 -10.06 -22.66
CA ASN A 745 -8.60 -8.69 -22.36
C ASN A 745 -9.88 -8.50 -21.55
N GLY A 746 -10.74 -9.51 -21.37
CA GLY A 746 -12.05 -9.27 -20.75
C GLY A 746 -12.88 -8.21 -21.50
N HIS A 747 -14.18 -8.16 -21.22
CA HIS A 747 -15.07 -7.24 -21.92
C HIS A 747 -14.98 -5.86 -21.26
N ALA A 748 -14.04 -5.05 -21.74
CA ALA A 748 -13.94 -3.65 -21.34
C ALA A 748 -15.16 -2.87 -21.82
N ALA A 749 -15.65 -1.96 -20.98
CA ALA A 749 -16.74 -1.07 -21.41
C ALA A 749 -16.26 -0.20 -22.59
N PRO A 750 -17.12 0.03 -23.60
CA PRO A 750 -16.83 0.96 -24.68
C PRO A 750 -16.42 2.34 -24.15
N GLY A 751 -15.40 2.94 -24.75
CA GLY A 751 -14.79 4.22 -24.38
C GLY A 751 -13.83 4.17 -23.18
N SER A 752 -13.65 3.01 -22.52
CA SER A 752 -12.82 2.92 -21.31
C SER A 752 -11.32 3.10 -21.60
N ASN A 753 -10.55 3.46 -20.56
CA ASN A 753 -9.07 3.45 -20.64
C ASN A 753 -8.52 2.08 -21.00
N TYR A 754 -9.20 1.02 -20.57
CA TYR A 754 -8.85 -0.34 -20.90
C TYR A 754 -8.94 -0.54 -22.42
N GLU A 755 -10.11 -0.29 -23.01
CA GLU A 755 -10.32 -0.46 -24.44
C GLU A 755 -9.33 0.39 -25.25
N ARG A 756 -9.19 1.66 -24.89
CA ARG A 756 -8.26 2.59 -25.55
C ARG A 756 -6.80 2.19 -25.45
N LEU A 757 -6.40 1.39 -24.46
CA LEU A 757 -5.02 0.94 -24.32
C LEU A 757 -4.72 -0.27 -25.20
N PHE A 758 -5.68 -1.19 -25.32
CA PHE A 758 -5.52 -2.45 -26.03
C PHE A 758 -5.84 -2.33 -27.52
N PHE A 759 -6.92 -1.66 -27.87
CA PHE A 759 -7.47 -1.69 -29.23
C PHE A 759 -7.17 -0.40 -30.00
N THR A 760 -7.06 -0.56 -31.31
CA THR A 760 -6.87 0.52 -32.29
C THR A 760 -8.15 0.77 -33.10
N GLY A 761 -9.31 0.53 -32.49
CA GLY A 761 -10.63 0.68 -33.12
C GLY A 761 -11.32 -0.63 -33.51
N PHE A 762 -10.70 -1.79 -33.26
CA PHE A 762 -11.31 -3.12 -33.43
C PHE A 762 -11.40 -3.87 -32.09
N PRO A 763 -12.38 -3.57 -31.23
CA PRO A 763 -12.47 -4.12 -29.87
C PRO A 763 -12.84 -5.60 -29.80
N THR A 764 -13.37 -6.18 -30.87
CA THR A 764 -13.79 -7.60 -30.92
C THR A 764 -13.19 -8.32 -32.14
N THR A 765 -13.03 -9.65 -32.04
CA THR A 765 -12.62 -10.49 -33.18
C THR A 765 -13.56 -10.28 -34.38
N GLU A 766 -14.87 -10.17 -34.12
CA GLU A 766 -15.89 -9.90 -35.12
C GLU A 766 -15.67 -8.54 -35.80
N SER A 767 -15.44 -7.46 -35.05
CA SER A 767 -15.19 -6.14 -35.62
C SER A 767 -13.94 -6.10 -36.51
N ALA A 768 -12.89 -6.81 -36.10
CA ALA A 768 -11.66 -6.96 -36.89
C ALA A 768 -11.91 -7.78 -38.17
N LEU A 769 -12.64 -8.88 -38.05
CA LEU A 769 -13.05 -9.71 -39.18
C LEU A 769 -13.86 -8.91 -40.21
N MET A 770 -14.83 -8.11 -39.74
CA MET A 770 -15.66 -7.26 -40.59
C MET A 770 -14.84 -6.16 -41.28
N GLY A 771 -13.89 -5.56 -40.56
CA GLY A 771 -12.97 -4.57 -41.14
C GLY A 771 -12.15 -5.15 -42.29
N LEU A 772 -11.56 -6.33 -42.09
CA LEU A 772 -10.79 -7.03 -43.12
C LEU A 772 -11.66 -7.46 -44.31
N TRP A 773 -12.83 -8.04 -44.03
CA TRP A 773 -13.74 -8.52 -45.06
C TRP A 773 -14.19 -7.40 -46.01
N ARG A 774 -14.62 -6.24 -45.48
CA ARG A 774 -15.05 -5.07 -46.28
C ARG A 774 -13.99 -4.50 -47.22
N LEU A 775 -12.72 -4.81 -46.97
CA LEU A 775 -11.60 -4.43 -47.84
C LEU A 775 -11.32 -5.52 -48.86
N ILE A 776 -11.30 -6.78 -48.42
CA ILE A 776 -10.93 -7.93 -49.26
C ILE A 776 -12.05 -8.31 -50.24
N GLU A 777 -13.33 -8.11 -49.90
CA GLU A 777 -14.46 -8.33 -50.82
C GLU A 777 -14.32 -7.51 -52.11
N LYS A 778 -13.60 -6.38 -52.06
CA LYS A 778 -13.34 -5.48 -53.19
C LYS A 778 -12.09 -5.87 -53.98
N GLN A 779 -11.41 -6.96 -53.60
CA GLN A 779 -10.15 -7.43 -54.18
C GLN A 779 -10.28 -8.90 -54.64
N PRO A 780 -10.76 -9.17 -55.86
CA PRO A 780 -11.03 -10.54 -56.32
C PRO A 780 -9.80 -11.46 -56.39
N GLY A 781 -8.59 -10.89 -56.41
CA GLY A 781 -7.31 -11.63 -56.34
C GLY A 781 -6.86 -12.00 -54.92
N THR A 782 -7.59 -11.59 -53.88
CA THR A 782 -7.24 -11.78 -52.47
C THR A 782 -8.32 -12.62 -51.78
N ALA A 783 -7.92 -13.55 -50.90
CA ALA A 783 -8.82 -14.37 -50.11
C ALA A 783 -8.59 -14.13 -48.62
N LEU A 784 -9.70 -14.08 -47.86
CA LEU A 784 -9.68 -14.02 -46.39
C LEU A 784 -10.01 -15.40 -45.82
N VAL A 785 -9.06 -15.98 -45.09
CA VAL A 785 -9.24 -17.22 -44.33
C VAL A 785 -9.25 -16.87 -42.86
N PHE A 786 -10.35 -17.16 -42.17
CA PHE A 786 -10.52 -16.86 -40.76
C PHE A 786 -10.45 -18.14 -39.93
N LYS A 787 -9.49 -18.19 -39.00
CA LYS A 787 -9.40 -19.26 -38.00
C LYS A 787 -9.70 -18.67 -36.62
N PRO A 788 -10.88 -18.94 -36.03
CA PRO A 788 -11.21 -18.47 -34.70
C PRO A 788 -10.37 -19.18 -33.64
N HIS A 789 -10.33 -18.60 -32.43
CA HIS A 789 -9.65 -19.22 -31.31
C HIS A 789 -10.32 -20.57 -30.93
N PRO A 790 -9.59 -21.62 -30.48
CA PRO A 790 -10.20 -22.90 -30.09
C PRO A 790 -11.30 -22.78 -29.03
N LEU A 791 -11.21 -21.80 -28.15
CA LEU A 791 -12.22 -21.51 -27.11
C LEU A 791 -13.34 -20.56 -27.56
N ASP A 792 -13.28 -20.05 -28.80
CA ASP A 792 -14.31 -19.17 -29.35
C ASP A 792 -15.49 -19.99 -29.89
N SER A 793 -16.60 -19.95 -29.14
CA SER A 793 -17.85 -20.65 -29.45
C SER A 793 -18.76 -19.91 -30.43
N GLN A 794 -18.40 -18.68 -30.86
CA GLN A 794 -19.25 -17.91 -31.78
C GLN A 794 -19.40 -18.64 -33.11
N PRO A 795 -20.62 -18.84 -33.62
CA PRO A 795 -20.82 -19.61 -34.84
C PRO A 795 -20.31 -18.90 -36.09
N TYR A 796 -20.19 -17.55 -36.07
CA TYR A 796 -19.89 -16.70 -37.22
C TYR A 796 -20.71 -17.13 -38.45
N THR A 797 -22.00 -16.80 -38.44
CA THR A 797 -22.96 -17.25 -39.45
C THR A 797 -22.47 -16.93 -40.87
N VAL A 798 -22.24 -17.99 -41.66
CA VAL A 798 -21.76 -17.91 -43.06
C VAL A 798 -22.64 -17.00 -43.94
N ALA A 799 -23.90 -16.78 -43.56
CA ALA A 799 -24.85 -15.90 -44.26
C ALA A 799 -24.61 -14.39 -44.03
N GLU A 800 -23.87 -13.98 -42.99
CA GLU A 800 -23.59 -12.56 -42.71
C GLU A 800 -22.27 -12.09 -43.33
N ILE A 801 -21.44 -13.01 -43.84
CA ILE A 801 -20.10 -12.72 -44.37
C ILE A 801 -19.85 -13.53 -45.65
N GLU A 802 -20.45 -13.11 -46.76
CA GLU A 802 -20.19 -13.73 -48.07
C GLU A 802 -18.71 -13.62 -48.46
N GLY A 803 -18.06 -14.74 -48.78
CA GLY A 803 -16.68 -14.75 -49.30
C GLY A 803 -15.55 -14.93 -48.28
N VAL A 804 -15.85 -15.18 -47.00
CA VAL A 804 -14.84 -15.57 -45.99
C VAL A 804 -14.80 -17.08 -45.78
N GLN A 805 -13.60 -17.65 -45.78
CA GLN A 805 -13.41 -19.07 -45.45
C GLN A 805 -13.14 -19.25 -43.95
N LEU A 806 -14.17 -19.66 -43.21
CA LEU A 806 -14.05 -20.01 -41.79
C LEU A 806 -13.47 -21.43 -41.63
N VAL A 807 -12.31 -21.56 -40.99
CA VAL A 807 -11.62 -22.86 -40.78
C VAL A 807 -11.35 -23.13 -39.30
N ARG A 808 -12.05 -24.11 -38.72
CA ARG A 808 -11.82 -24.56 -37.33
C ARG A 808 -10.88 -25.77 -37.27
N ASP A 809 -11.05 -26.72 -38.19
CA ASP A 809 -10.36 -28.02 -38.20
C ASP A 809 -9.15 -28.07 -39.14
N VAL A 810 -8.36 -26.99 -39.16
CA VAL A 810 -7.10 -26.91 -39.93
C VAL A 810 -5.92 -26.68 -38.99
N ASN A 811 -4.80 -27.34 -39.24
CA ASN A 811 -3.56 -27.09 -38.50
C ASN A 811 -3.07 -25.65 -38.72
N VAL A 812 -2.86 -24.90 -37.63
CA VAL A 812 -2.52 -23.49 -37.71
C VAL A 812 -1.16 -23.21 -38.35
N HIS A 813 -0.17 -24.09 -38.18
CA HIS A 813 1.15 -23.93 -38.80
C HIS A 813 1.08 -24.11 -40.32
N ALA A 814 0.26 -25.05 -40.80
CA ALA A 814 0.00 -25.20 -42.22
C ALA A 814 -0.74 -23.97 -42.79
N LEU A 815 -1.67 -23.39 -42.03
CA LEU A 815 -2.35 -22.15 -42.41
C LEU A 815 -1.40 -20.95 -42.46
N ILE A 816 -0.49 -20.81 -41.49
CA ILE A 816 0.55 -19.77 -41.51
C ILE A 816 1.45 -19.94 -42.73
N GLU A 817 1.88 -21.16 -43.03
CA GLU A 817 2.69 -21.45 -44.23
C GLU A 817 1.93 -21.10 -45.52
N ALA A 818 0.63 -21.40 -45.56
CA ALA A 818 -0.27 -21.07 -46.66
C ALA A 818 -0.57 -19.56 -46.78
N ALA A 819 -0.37 -18.74 -45.75
CA ALA A 819 -0.70 -17.31 -45.80
C ALA A 819 0.36 -16.48 -46.57
N ASP A 820 -0.08 -15.41 -47.22
CA ASP A 820 0.81 -14.33 -47.69
C ASP A 820 0.96 -13.23 -46.64
N VAL A 821 -0.12 -12.97 -45.88
CA VAL A 821 -0.16 -12.07 -44.72
C VAL A 821 -0.91 -12.75 -43.59
N VAL A 822 -0.38 -12.67 -42.36
CA VAL A 822 -1.08 -13.12 -41.15
C VAL A 822 -1.63 -11.89 -40.44
N ALA A 823 -2.95 -11.78 -40.32
CA ALA A 823 -3.59 -10.76 -39.51
C ALA A 823 -3.83 -11.30 -38.10
N ALA A 824 -3.56 -10.48 -37.08
CA ALA A 824 -3.71 -10.87 -35.68
C ALA A 824 -4.02 -9.67 -34.78
N GLN A 825 -4.75 -9.94 -33.69
CA GLN A 825 -4.90 -9.02 -32.56
C GLN A 825 -3.90 -9.42 -31.46
N PHE A 826 -4.29 -10.31 -30.55
CA PHE A 826 -3.50 -10.69 -29.37
C PHE A 826 -3.07 -12.15 -29.35
N THR A 827 -3.51 -12.96 -30.31
CA THR A 827 -3.05 -14.34 -30.41
C THR A 827 -1.53 -14.41 -30.42
N THR A 828 -0.94 -15.32 -29.66
CA THR A 828 0.52 -15.52 -29.66
C THR A 828 1.02 -16.12 -30.98
N LEU A 829 0.11 -16.63 -31.82
CA LEU A 829 0.44 -17.11 -33.16
C LEU A 829 1.03 -16.01 -34.06
N GLN A 830 0.85 -14.73 -33.72
CA GLN A 830 1.52 -13.62 -34.41
C GLN A 830 3.06 -13.71 -34.35
N PHE A 831 3.60 -14.23 -33.23
CA PHE A 831 5.04 -14.42 -33.05
C PHE A 831 5.53 -15.66 -33.80
N GLU A 832 4.69 -16.70 -33.86
CA GLU A 832 4.97 -17.90 -34.65
C GLU A 832 4.97 -17.56 -36.15
N ALA A 833 4.08 -16.70 -36.63
CA ALA A 833 4.06 -16.26 -38.03
C ALA A 833 5.39 -15.61 -38.49
N ALA A 834 6.07 -14.90 -37.59
CA ALA A 834 7.39 -14.34 -37.89
C ALA A 834 8.47 -15.41 -38.10
N LEU A 835 8.36 -16.59 -37.46
CA LEU A 835 9.26 -17.74 -37.69
C LEU A 835 9.11 -18.31 -39.11
N TYR A 836 7.94 -18.14 -39.73
CA TYR A 836 7.65 -18.51 -41.12
C TYR A 836 7.96 -17.39 -42.12
N ASP A 837 8.60 -16.29 -41.68
CA ASP A 837 8.91 -15.11 -42.48
C ASP A 837 7.66 -14.53 -43.18
N LYS A 838 6.54 -14.51 -42.46
CA LYS A 838 5.27 -13.95 -42.93
C LYS A 838 5.09 -12.51 -42.42
N PRO A 839 4.70 -11.56 -43.30
CA PRO A 839 4.17 -10.27 -42.89
C PRO A 839 3.04 -10.43 -41.87
N VAL A 840 3.18 -9.75 -40.73
CA VAL A 840 2.12 -9.68 -39.72
C VAL A 840 1.41 -8.33 -39.82
N LEU A 841 0.11 -8.37 -40.08
CA LEU A 841 -0.78 -7.21 -39.97
C LEU A 841 -1.36 -7.16 -38.55
N LEU A 842 -0.94 -6.18 -37.77
CA LEU A 842 -1.24 -6.09 -36.36
C LEU A 842 -2.42 -5.15 -36.09
N LEU A 843 -3.53 -5.74 -35.64
CA LEU A 843 -4.83 -5.07 -35.46
C LEU A 843 -5.10 -4.64 -34.00
N ALA A 844 -4.09 -4.73 -33.14
CA ALA A 844 -4.18 -4.33 -31.74
C ALA A 844 -2.79 -4.09 -31.13
N ARG A 845 -2.71 -3.44 -29.97
CA ARG A 845 -1.43 -3.09 -29.33
C ARG A 845 -0.86 -4.26 -28.53
N SER A 846 -0.32 -5.26 -29.23
CA SER A 846 0.36 -6.43 -28.62
C SER A 846 1.76 -6.10 -28.09
N ALA A 847 2.47 -7.09 -27.53
CA ALA A 847 3.76 -6.92 -26.84
C ALA A 847 4.88 -6.29 -27.69
N TRP A 848 4.83 -6.41 -29.02
CA TRP A 848 5.82 -5.81 -29.94
C TRP A 848 5.33 -4.55 -30.68
N TRP A 849 4.19 -3.99 -30.27
CA TRP A 849 3.68 -2.75 -30.86
C TRP A 849 4.67 -1.58 -30.71
N GLY A 850 4.81 -0.76 -31.74
CA GLY A 850 5.67 0.42 -31.79
C GLY A 850 7.14 0.09 -32.09
N ARG A 851 7.42 -1.14 -32.53
CA ARG A 851 8.79 -1.62 -32.78
C ARG A 851 9.12 -1.75 -34.25
N GLY A 852 8.15 -1.51 -35.14
CA GLY A 852 8.32 -1.73 -36.57
C GLY A 852 8.67 -3.17 -36.91
N ALA A 853 8.23 -4.15 -36.11
CA ALA A 853 8.34 -5.59 -36.36
C ALA A 853 7.14 -6.15 -37.14
N ALA A 854 6.02 -5.41 -37.15
CA ALA A 854 4.78 -5.74 -37.85
C ALA A 854 4.27 -4.51 -38.62
N TYR A 855 3.26 -4.72 -39.47
CA TYR A 855 2.48 -3.66 -40.11
C TYR A 855 1.36 -3.25 -39.15
N GLU A 856 1.53 -2.11 -38.50
CA GLU A 856 0.71 -1.68 -37.35
C GLU A 856 -0.50 -0.85 -37.81
N VAL A 857 -1.70 -1.30 -37.47
CA VAL A 857 -2.96 -0.59 -37.76
C VAL A 857 -3.37 0.21 -36.54
N ASP A 858 -3.07 1.52 -36.52
CA ASP A 858 -3.26 2.42 -35.37
C ASP A 858 -4.67 3.00 -35.25
N SER A 859 -5.43 2.98 -36.35
CA SER A 859 -6.86 3.30 -36.41
C SER A 859 -7.57 2.49 -37.50
N PRO A 860 -8.92 2.40 -37.51
CA PRO A 860 -9.66 1.73 -38.58
C PRO A 860 -9.37 2.30 -39.98
N GLU A 861 -9.10 3.61 -40.07
CA GLU A 861 -8.77 4.29 -41.32
C GLU A 861 -7.42 3.85 -41.91
N ALA A 862 -6.46 3.47 -41.06
CA ALA A 862 -5.15 2.99 -41.48
C ALA A 862 -5.18 1.56 -42.03
N LEU A 863 -6.25 0.79 -41.79
CA LEU A 863 -6.33 -0.64 -42.12
C LEU A 863 -6.05 -0.92 -43.60
N SER A 864 -6.66 -0.15 -44.50
CA SER A 864 -6.49 -0.36 -45.95
C SER A 864 -5.04 -0.18 -46.39
N ALA A 865 -4.40 0.90 -45.95
CA ALA A 865 -3.03 1.23 -46.34
C ALA A 865 -2.02 0.21 -45.79
N GLN A 866 -2.21 -0.24 -44.54
CA GLN A 866 -1.33 -1.22 -43.90
C GLN A 866 -1.51 -2.62 -44.46
N LEU A 867 -2.75 -3.04 -44.77
CA LEU A 867 -3.00 -4.31 -45.44
C LEU A 867 -2.33 -4.36 -46.82
N GLU A 868 -2.47 -3.29 -47.61
CA GLU A 868 -1.81 -3.19 -48.91
C GLU A 868 -0.29 -3.22 -48.78
N ALA A 869 0.28 -2.47 -47.83
CA ALA A 869 1.71 -2.48 -47.55
C ALA A 869 2.21 -3.88 -47.17
N ALA A 870 1.46 -4.62 -46.35
CA ALA A 870 1.79 -6.00 -45.97
C ALA A 870 1.75 -6.96 -47.16
N LEU A 871 0.69 -6.90 -47.98
CA LEU A 871 0.54 -7.72 -49.19
C LEU A 871 1.63 -7.45 -50.23
N GLN A 872 2.06 -6.18 -50.36
CA GLN A 872 3.13 -5.75 -51.25
C GLN A 872 4.54 -5.89 -50.65
N ARG A 873 4.65 -6.29 -49.37
CA ARG A 873 5.92 -6.37 -48.63
C ARG A 873 6.71 -5.04 -48.64
N ARG A 874 6.01 -3.91 -48.54
CA ARG A 874 6.62 -2.58 -48.49
C ARG A 874 7.46 -2.46 -47.21
N ASP A 875 8.71 -2.01 -47.32
CA ASP A 875 9.69 -1.96 -46.21
C ASP A 875 9.94 -3.32 -45.52
N TRP A 876 9.67 -4.44 -46.19
CA TRP A 876 9.76 -5.77 -45.59
C TRP A 876 11.10 -6.11 -44.91
N PRO A 877 12.28 -5.79 -45.47
CA PRO A 877 13.55 -6.07 -44.81
C PRO A 877 13.66 -5.48 -43.40
N ARG A 878 13.07 -4.29 -43.17
CA ARG A 878 13.01 -3.66 -41.85
C ARG A 878 12.10 -4.45 -40.91
N HIS A 879 10.87 -4.74 -41.33
CA HIS A 879 9.89 -5.47 -40.52
C HIS A 879 10.40 -6.86 -40.16
N GLN A 880 10.96 -7.58 -41.14
CA GLN A 880 11.56 -8.88 -40.94
C GLN A 880 12.73 -8.83 -39.96
N THR A 881 13.70 -7.94 -40.17
CA THR A 881 14.87 -7.83 -39.27
C THR A 881 14.45 -7.51 -37.84
N ASN A 882 13.50 -6.58 -37.66
CA ASN A 882 13.00 -6.21 -36.35
C ASN A 882 12.21 -7.33 -35.67
N ALA A 883 11.41 -8.10 -36.42
CA ALA A 883 10.72 -9.27 -35.89
C ALA A 883 11.70 -10.36 -35.45
N GLN A 884 12.71 -10.65 -36.25
CA GLN A 884 13.75 -11.63 -35.92
C GLN A 884 14.57 -11.20 -34.70
N ALA A 885 14.93 -9.91 -34.62
CA ALA A 885 15.62 -9.33 -33.47
C ALA A 885 14.74 -9.41 -32.22
N PHE A 886 13.45 -9.08 -32.33
CA PHE A 886 12.51 -9.18 -31.22
C PHE A 886 12.39 -10.61 -30.71
N LEU A 887 12.18 -11.60 -31.59
CA LEU A 887 12.07 -13.00 -31.19
C LEU A 887 13.35 -13.51 -30.51
N THR A 888 14.52 -13.14 -31.03
CA THR A 888 15.81 -13.47 -30.42
C THR A 888 15.93 -12.86 -29.03
N TRP A 889 15.58 -11.59 -28.90
CA TRP A 889 15.66 -10.84 -27.67
C TRP A 889 14.74 -11.41 -26.58
N ILE A 890 13.46 -11.68 -26.90
CA ILE A 890 12.54 -12.22 -25.90
C ILE A 890 12.96 -13.63 -25.47
N MET A 891 13.43 -14.48 -26.39
CA MET A 891 13.91 -15.83 -26.07
C MET A 891 15.12 -15.81 -25.13
N ASP A 892 15.96 -14.79 -25.26
CA ASP A 892 17.18 -14.67 -24.46
C ASP A 892 16.99 -13.92 -23.14
N GLN A 893 16.00 -13.01 -23.05
CA GLN A 893 15.89 -12.06 -21.92
C GLN A 893 14.58 -12.15 -21.14
N PHE A 894 13.50 -12.67 -21.72
CA PHE A 894 12.15 -12.62 -21.11
C PHE A 894 11.49 -13.99 -20.98
N LEU A 895 11.71 -14.88 -21.93
CA LEU A 895 11.09 -16.19 -21.97
C LEU A 895 11.91 -17.19 -21.15
N ILE A 896 11.18 -18.01 -20.41
CA ILE A 896 11.69 -19.06 -19.52
C ILE A 896 11.27 -20.40 -20.14
N GLY A 897 12.21 -21.22 -20.54
CA GLY A 897 11.94 -22.53 -21.13
C GLY A 897 11.39 -23.49 -20.08
N CYS A 898 10.26 -24.13 -20.38
CA CYS A 898 9.67 -25.14 -19.50
C CYS A 898 10.48 -26.44 -19.49
N THR A 899 11.31 -26.68 -20.51
CA THR A 899 12.22 -27.82 -20.59
C THR A 899 13.61 -27.37 -21.06
N PRO A 900 14.68 -28.16 -20.82
CA PRO A 900 16.03 -27.81 -21.24
C PRO A 900 16.23 -27.75 -22.76
N GLU A 901 15.37 -28.39 -23.55
CA GLU A 901 15.48 -28.41 -25.02
C GLU A 901 14.99 -27.12 -25.68
N VAL A 902 14.14 -26.36 -24.99
CA VAL A 902 13.64 -25.08 -25.49
C VAL A 902 14.82 -24.11 -25.56
N PRO A 903 15.08 -23.43 -26.69
CA PRO A 903 16.29 -22.65 -26.87
C PRO A 903 16.20 -21.27 -26.20
N THR A 904 15.74 -21.18 -24.94
CA THR A 904 15.82 -19.98 -24.10
C THR A 904 17.17 -19.89 -23.40
N ARG A 905 17.48 -18.75 -22.77
CA ARG A 905 18.64 -18.66 -21.85
C ARG A 905 18.30 -18.96 -20.40
N ALA A 906 17.04 -18.74 -20.02
CA ALA A 906 16.53 -19.04 -18.70
C ALA A 906 15.58 -20.24 -18.76
N HIS A 907 15.59 -21.05 -17.71
CA HIS A 907 14.70 -22.20 -17.52
C HIS A 907 14.07 -22.16 -16.12
N LEU A 908 13.24 -23.16 -15.79
CA LEU A 908 12.54 -23.22 -14.49
C LEU A 908 13.48 -23.14 -13.28
N GLY A 909 14.71 -23.63 -13.37
CA GLY A 909 15.72 -23.49 -12.31
C GLY A 909 16.14 -22.03 -12.07
N ASP A 910 16.26 -21.22 -13.12
CA ASP A 910 16.56 -19.78 -13.00
C ASP A 910 15.38 -19.02 -12.42
N LEU A 911 14.15 -19.40 -12.81
CA LEU A 911 12.93 -18.88 -12.21
C LEU A 911 12.85 -19.19 -10.70
N ALA A 912 13.18 -20.42 -10.30
CA ALA A 912 13.22 -20.80 -8.89
C ALA A 912 14.25 -19.97 -8.11
N GLN A 913 15.45 -19.75 -8.67
CA GLN A 913 16.46 -18.89 -8.05
C GLN A 913 15.98 -17.44 -7.92
N PHE A 914 15.33 -16.90 -8.95
CA PHE A 914 14.74 -15.58 -8.91
C PHE A 914 13.69 -15.47 -7.80
N ILE A 915 12.77 -16.43 -7.69
CA ILE A 915 11.73 -16.47 -6.66
C ILE A 915 12.38 -16.47 -5.27
N VAL A 916 13.32 -17.38 -5.01
CA VAL A 916 13.95 -17.52 -3.69
C VAL A 916 14.75 -16.27 -3.31
N ARG A 917 15.46 -15.66 -4.26
CA ARG A 917 16.22 -14.43 -4.02
C ARG A 917 15.34 -13.24 -3.67
N ASN A 918 14.12 -13.18 -4.20
CA ASN A 918 13.19 -12.08 -3.98
C ASN A 918 12.10 -12.41 -2.94
N ALA A 919 12.11 -13.62 -2.37
CA ALA A 919 11.16 -14.02 -1.35
C ALA A 919 11.50 -13.37 0.00
N LEU A 920 10.47 -13.00 0.76
CA LEU A 920 10.64 -12.57 2.15
C LEU A 920 11.22 -13.71 2.99
N GLU A 921 12.17 -13.34 3.84
CA GLU A 921 12.72 -14.26 4.82
C GLU A 921 11.64 -14.74 5.78
N SER A 922 11.39 -16.05 5.81
CA SER A 922 10.45 -16.68 6.74
C SER A 922 11.11 -16.97 8.10
N ARG A 923 11.98 -16.08 8.59
CA ARG A 923 12.59 -16.21 9.92
C ARG A 923 11.50 -16.19 10.98
N ASP A 924 11.69 -17.03 12.00
CA ASP A 924 10.78 -17.11 13.15
C ASP A 924 9.33 -17.51 12.83
N LEU A 925 9.06 -17.93 11.58
CA LEU A 925 7.79 -18.54 11.19
C LEU A 925 7.80 -20.05 11.44
N PRO A 926 6.64 -20.66 11.75
CA PRO A 926 6.51 -22.12 11.78
C PRO A 926 6.88 -22.76 10.42
N PRO A 927 7.29 -24.05 10.42
CA PRO A 927 7.57 -24.80 9.19
C PRO A 927 6.44 -24.67 8.16
N THR A 928 6.80 -24.71 6.88
CA THR A 928 5.86 -24.48 5.76
C THR A 928 4.66 -25.42 5.80
N LEU A 929 4.89 -26.71 6.03
CA LEU A 929 3.82 -27.72 6.13
C LEU A 929 2.87 -27.45 7.29
N GLN A 930 3.39 -26.99 8.44
CA GLN A 930 2.52 -26.64 9.57
C GLN A 930 1.62 -25.46 9.24
N ARG A 931 2.17 -24.41 8.61
CA ARG A 931 1.37 -23.25 8.16
C ARG A 931 0.34 -23.67 7.11
N TRP A 932 0.73 -24.57 6.20
CA TRP A 932 -0.18 -25.14 5.22
C TRP A 932 -1.32 -25.92 5.86
N ASP A 933 -1.04 -26.86 6.77
CA ASP A 933 -2.05 -27.69 7.43
C ASP A 933 -3.04 -26.83 8.23
N GLN A 934 -2.55 -25.80 8.92
CA GLN A 934 -3.40 -24.82 9.64
C GLN A 934 -4.31 -24.04 8.68
N THR A 935 -3.77 -23.66 7.52
CA THR A 935 -4.51 -22.93 6.49
C THR A 935 -5.55 -23.84 5.84
N LEU A 936 -5.19 -25.08 5.50
CA LEU A 936 -6.08 -26.08 4.90
C LEU A 936 -7.22 -26.44 5.85
N ALA A 937 -6.94 -26.66 7.13
CA ALA A 937 -7.98 -26.91 8.13
C ALA A 937 -8.97 -25.74 8.24
N TRP A 938 -8.47 -24.50 8.15
CA TRP A 938 -9.33 -23.32 8.13
C TRP A 938 -10.19 -23.25 6.85
N LEU A 939 -9.60 -23.53 5.69
CA LEU A 939 -10.29 -23.56 4.40
C LEU A 939 -11.43 -24.57 4.40
N GLU A 940 -11.16 -25.81 4.83
CA GLU A 940 -12.16 -26.87 4.89
C GLU A 940 -13.25 -26.59 5.93
N ALA A 941 -12.90 -25.97 7.06
CA ALA A 941 -13.88 -25.57 8.08
C ALA A 941 -14.87 -24.48 7.59
N HIS A 942 -14.48 -23.69 6.59
CA HIS A 942 -15.31 -22.64 6.00
C HIS A 942 -15.91 -23.02 4.65
N ARG A 943 -15.62 -24.22 4.16
CA ARG A 943 -16.11 -24.71 2.88
C ARG A 943 -17.59 -25.08 3.00
N GLY A 944 -18.41 -24.61 2.05
CA GLY A 944 -19.81 -24.99 1.97
C GLY A 944 -19.98 -26.49 1.72
N GLN A 945 -21.02 -27.10 2.28
CA GLN A 945 -21.35 -28.52 2.07
C GLN A 945 -21.88 -28.85 0.67
N THR A 946 -21.95 -27.86 -0.23
CA THR A 946 -22.45 -28.05 -1.58
C THR A 946 -21.41 -28.81 -2.40
N GLN A 947 -21.77 -30.02 -2.83
CA GLN A 947 -20.96 -30.83 -3.75
C GLN A 947 -20.62 -30.01 -4.99
N LEU A 948 -19.31 -29.86 -5.24
CA LEU A 948 -18.75 -29.43 -6.52
C LEU A 948 -18.97 -30.50 -7.58
#